data_AF-A0A1Y3CKS5-F1
#
_entry.id   AF-A0A1Y3CKS5-F1
#
_cell.length_a   1.000
_cell.length_b   1.000
_cell.length_c   1.000
_cell.angle_alpha   90.00
_cell.angle_beta   90.00
_cell.angle_gamma   90.00
#
_symmetry.space_group_name_H-M   'P 1'
#
loop_
_entity.id
_entity.type
_entity.pdbx_description
1 polymer ?
#
loop_
_entity_poly.entity_id
_entity_poly.type
_entity_poly.pdbx_seq_one_letter_code
_entity_poly.pdbx_strand_id
1 'polypeptide(L)'
;MNNINIYEKGTAKILSPETASNFHAVYKVNVDRENISKIIRLNNNLEITLNNGEKIVIEDFFVGNKPHELVIENSKSEYFLLKFNEFNSEGVATKIDYVGISNFQEYITDDPTSVVAPVWAWVAGGAGIIALAAAGGGGGGGSSGNNNSHGDTVGPVINANIKDALHVSINSNEASNIIIRDKDGKQIGSGNLTQMGELNVTLTRPLHDGETIFITATDKSGNKTELSITAGDVTAPTVNVDIIDNDSILITSNEPGSKVQIKDKAGNIIGEGQIGPDGKVEIILKNPVNDGDNIKVIVTDDANNETVKDVIVDINPPSPADATAPIFQSAEVDSTGHLVLHYNENLDDGHPPKVSDFSITVDGKLVVPNSVTVSGTDVTLSFVPPIGIDQAVTFKYSDPSAANDTDAIQDTAGNDAASIPETSLAPSDNHSTIDSTAPVFQSAEVDSTGHLVLHYNENLDDGHPPKVSDFSITVDGKLVVPNSVLVSGTDVTLSFVPPIERDQAVTFKYSDPSAANDTDAIQDIAGNDAASIPETSLAPSDNHSTIDSTAPVFQSAEVNTAGQLLLHYNEALDGVNKPNVSAFTITVNGQTVVPNSVTISGSDVILSFFPAIEAGKTVTFKYTDPTAGNDANAIQDIAGNDAASIPVTNLPPADNHSMVDSTAPDAPIILGAEDNVGVSENLYSGAKTDDSTPTLYGTAEKGSIITIYVDGVKVGTTNADNLGKWSYEPTLTYTNHIITATAKDAAGNVSGLSNNFNLEVYAPSADSNPLVILKQGALLGLIEADALGLLKLDNQPLVALDANNDLKKVVISVSTLINLGAWTASDNLAKILGLKIVQKGFILGGSEITITAIDGGTMSNQVIMEFLATVSNTSILGVGVGTTTSIKAWDSRADLSVENGVGYSEAKVTSLVDIKLLSASAATYYDNVNFYDQSQNNASVRIYGSTDNDIIKGGHKNDVLRGGDGIDKLFGNEGNDLLDGGKGDDILTGGSGSDTAVYRLLVSNDATGGNGTDTWTDFHMGNVKTDTEADKIDIRGLLDSDANIGNIQQYLSLTYDAIKHEAVISIDRDGSKNVYHSTELLILTNQNQSVSIDELIHNQQILF
;
A
#
# COMPACT_ATOMS: atom_id res chain seq x y z
N MET A 1 35.38 -27.83 7.88
CA MET A 1 35.14 -26.47 8.39
C MET A 1 34.25 -26.42 9.63
N ASN A 2 33.30 -27.36 9.84
CA ASN A 2 32.34 -27.36 10.96
C ASN A 2 32.90 -27.38 12.42
N ASN A 3 34.22 -27.43 12.61
CA ASN A 3 34.87 -27.48 13.93
C ASN A 3 35.63 -26.19 14.28
N ILE A 4 35.50 -25.13 13.47
CA ILE A 4 36.15 -23.82 13.69
C ILE A 4 35.08 -22.73 13.76
N ASN A 5 35.13 -21.90 14.80
CA ASN A 5 34.38 -20.65 14.88
C ASN A 5 35.37 -19.48 14.95
N ILE A 6 35.06 -18.35 14.30
CA ILE A 6 35.96 -17.20 14.23
C ILE A 6 35.25 -15.98 14.82
N TYR A 7 35.92 -15.27 15.73
CA TYR A 7 35.36 -14.11 16.42
C TYR A 7 36.28 -12.90 16.30
N GLU A 8 35.73 -11.70 16.17
CA GLU A 8 36.48 -10.45 16.33
C GLU A 8 36.76 -10.19 17.82
N LYS A 9 38.03 -10.02 18.18
CA LYS A 9 38.47 -9.65 19.54
C LYS A 9 37.98 -8.24 19.89
N GLY A 10 37.31 -8.11 21.03
CA GLY A 10 36.77 -6.87 21.59
C GLY A 10 35.28 -6.66 21.29
N THR A 11 34.76 -7.20 20.19
CA THR A 11 33.32 -7.10 19.84
C THR A 11 32.58 -8.43 19.99
N ALA A 12 33.30 -9.56 20.04
CA ALA A 12 32.78 -10.92 19.95
C ALA A 12 31.94 -11.22 18.69
N LYS A 13 31.99 -10.36 17.65
CA LYS A 13 31.27 -10.56 16.39
C LYS A 13 31.79 -11.80 15.68
N ILE A 14 30.89 -12.68 15.22
CA ILE A 14 31.27 -13.85 14.41
C ILE A 14 31.74 -13.37 13.03
N LEU A 15 32.89 -13.90 12.57
CA LEU A 15 33.50 -13.56 11.29
C LEU A 15 33.44 -14.75 10.31
N SER A 16 33.41 -14.45 9.02
CA SER A 16 33.69 -15.44 7.97
C SER A 16 35.21 -15.61 7.82
N PRO A 17 35.70 -16.75 7.26
CA PRO A 17 37.13 -16.91 6.96
C PRO A 17 37.71 -15.78 6.10
N GLU A 18 36.95 -15.32 5.11
CA GLU A 18 37.33 -14.23 4.19
C GLU A 18 37.44 -12.87 4.88
N THR A 19 36.59 -12.61 5.90
CA THR A 19 36.62 -11.33 6.64
C THR A 19 37.62 -11.34 7.78
N ALA A 20 38.02 -12.52 8.29
CA ALA A 20 38.88 -12.69 9.46
C ALA A 20 40.22 -11.93 9.38
N SER A 21 40.84 -11.89 8.20
CA SER A 21 42.15 -11.25 7.93
C SER A 21 42.17 -9.73 8.15
N ASN A 22 41.01 -9.07 8.18
CA ASN A 22 40.88 -7.64 8.38
C ASN A 22 40.78 -7.24 9.87
N PHE A 23 40.62 -8.20 10.79
CA PHE A 23 40.35 -7.97 12.21
C PHE A 23 41.36 -8.68 13.12
N HIS A 24 41.35 -8.35 14.42
CA HIS A 24 42.04 -9.19 15.42
C HIS A 24 41.19 -10.44 15.67
N ALA A 25 41.27 -11.43 14.78
CA ALA A 25 40.45 -12.64 14.89
C ALA A 25 40.96 -13.63 15.95
N VAL A 26 40.01 -14.19 16.71
CA VAL A 26 40.18 -15.34 17.62
C VAL A 26 39.55 -16.56 16.96
N TYR A 27 40.39 -17.54 16.60
CA TYR A 27 39.95 -18.82 16.06
C TYR A 27 39.69 -19.79 17.20
N LYS A 28 38.44 -20.23 17.39
CA LYS A 28 38.09 -21.32 18.32
C LYS A 28 38.03 -22.65 17.56
N VAL A 29 38.81 -23.64 18.00
CA VAL A 29 38.84 -25.00 17.44
C VAL A 29 38.45 -26.02 18.51
N ASN A 30 37.48 -26.88 18.23
CA ASN A 30 37.04 -27.89 19.18
C ASN A 30 37.95 -29.14 19.12
N VAL A 31 38.91 -29.24 20.04
CA VAL A 31 39.91 -30.33 20.09
C VAL A 31 40.56 -30.46 21.48
N ASP A 32 40.67 -31.68 22.00
CA ASP A 32 41.50 -31.94 23.19
C ASP A 32 42.99 -31.82 22.86
N ARG A 33 43.76 -31.12 23.71
CA ARG A 33 45.22 -30.94 23.55
C ARG A 33 45.99 -32.26 23.32
N GLU A 34 45.53 -33.35 23.91
CA GLU A 34 46.15 -34.67 23.83
C GLU A 34 45.91 -35.38 22.50
N ASN A 35 44.95 -34.91 21.70
CA ASN A 35 44.69 -35.36 20.33
C ASN A 35 45.51 -34.61 19.29
N ILE A 36 46.22 -33.53 19.64
CA ILE A 36 47.10 -32.78 18.74
C ILE A 36 48.44 -33.49 18.62
N SER A 37 48.78 -33.96 17.42
CA SER A 37 50.04 -34.63 17.10
C SER A 37 51.16 -33.62 16.78
N LYS A 38 50.83 -32.59 16.00
CA LYS A 38 51.80 -31.63 15.46
C LYS A 38 51.11 -30.32 15.08
N ILE A 39 51.76 -29.18 15.29
CA ILE A 39 51.34 -27.89 14.73
C ILE A 39 52.48 -27.34 13.86
N ILE A 40 52.15 -26.89 12.65
CA ILE A 40 53.09 -26.39 11.65
C ILE A 40 52.59 -25.05 11.09
N ARG A 41 53.46 -24.05 11.04
CA ARG A 41 53.31 -22.86 10.22
C ARG A 41 53.78 -23.17 8.79
N LEU A 42 52.87 -23.04 7.82
CA LEU A 42 53.17 -23.19 6.39
C LEU A 42 52.92 -21.83 5.71
N ASN A 43 54.00 -21.08 5.45
CA ASN A 43 53.95 -19.68 5.01
C ASN A 43 53.13 -18.80 5.98
N ASN A 44 51.93 -18.39 5.57
CA ASN A 44 50.98 -17.61 6.34
C ASN A 44 49.93 -18.46 7.07
N ASN A 45 49.84 -19.75 6.74
CA ASN A 45 48.81 -20.65 7.24
C ASN A 45 49.30 -21.41 8.49
N LEU A 46 48.35 -21.85 9.32
CA LEU A 46 48.59 -22.72 10.46
C LEU A 46 47.91 -24.09 10.20
N GLU A 47 48.69 -25.16 10.23
CA GLU A 47 48.21 -26.54 10.12
C GLU A 47 48.33 -27.25 11.47
N ILE A 48 47.22 -27.77 11.99
CA ILE A 48 47.13 -28.60 13.18
C ILE A 48 46.87 -30.04 12.70
N THR A 49 47.84 -30.93 12.87
CA THR A 49 47.69 -32.37 12.62
C THR A 49 47.30 -33.08 13.91
N LEU A 50 46.25 -33.90 13.85
CA LEU A 50 45.76 -34.70 14.96
C LEU A 50 46.37 -36.12 14.96
N ASN A 51 46.29 -36.83 16.09
CA ASN A 51 46.84 -38.18 16.25
C ASN A 51 46.16 -39.24 15.36
N ASN A 52 44.95 -38.98 14.87
CA ASN A 52 44.25 -39.79 13.88
C ASN A 52 44.72 -39.53 12.43
N GLY A 53 45.62 -38.56 12.20
CA GLY A 53 46.11 -38.13 10.89
C GLY A 53 45.27 -37.03 10.21
N GLU A 54 44.17 -36.59 10.83
CA GLU A 54 43.35 -35.48 10.35
C GLU A 54 44.11 -34.15 10.45
N LYS A 55 43.82 -33.22 9.54
CA LYS A 55 44.46 -31.91 9.46
C LYS A 55 43.43 -30.79 9.50
N ILE A 56 43.62 -29.84 10.41
CA ILE A 56 42.88 -28.60 10.49
C ILE A 56 43.79 -27.51 9.96
N VAL A 57 43.45 -26.90 8.83
CA VAL A 57 44.20 -25.79 8.23
C VAL A 57 43.45 -24.50 8.50
N ILE A 58 44.15 -23.50 9.03
CA ILE A 58 43.69 -22.12 9.17
C ILE A 58 44.51 -21.29 8.19
N GLU A 59 43.84 -20.78 7.16
CA GLU A 59 44.46 -19.97 6.12
C GLU A 59 44.74 -18.56 6.64
N ASP A 60 45.86 -17.98 6.23
CA ASP A 60 46.32 -16.62 6.58
C ASP A 60 46.34 -16.26 8.09
N PHE A 61 46.41 -17.27 8.98
CA PHE A 61 46.57 -17.10 10.44
C PHE A 61 47.73 -16.20 10.88
N PHE A 62 48.74 -15.98 10.02
CA PHE A 62 49.87 -15.09 10.30
C PHE A 62 49.87 -13.78 9.47
N VAL A 63 48.73 -13.39 8.90
CA VAL A 63 48.53 -12.13 8.15
C VAL A 63 47.81 -11.09 9.03
N GLY A 64 47.91 -9.81 8.67
CA GLY A 64 47.18 -8.71 9.31
C GLY A 64 48.04 -7.82 10.22
N ASN A 65 47.48 -6.67 10.59
CA ASN A 65 48.15 -5.65 11.43
C ASN A 65 48.05 -5.93 12.95
N LYS A 66 47.36 -7.00 13.35
CA LYS A 66 47.22 -7.48 14.74
C LYS A 66 47.40 -9.01 14.75
N PRO A 67 48.01 -9.61 15.80
CA PRO A 67 48.28 -11.04 15.81
C PRO A 67 46.99 -11.85 16.02
N HIS A 68 46.67 -12.81 15.14
CA HIS A 68 45.55 -13.72 15.37
C HIS A 68 45.78 -14.65 16.58
N GLU A 69 44.71 -14.98 17.28
CA GLU A 69 44.72 -15.86 18.45
C GLU A 69 44.09 -17.21 18.13
N LEU A 70 44.67 -18.30 18.67
CA LEU A 70 44.08 -19.65 18.59
C LEU A 70 43.65 -20.10 19.99
N VAL A 71 42.37 -20.40 20.15
CA VAL A 71 41.80 -21.02 21.34
C VAL A 71 41.33 -22.43 21.00
N ILE A 72 41.69 -23.42 21.81
CA ILE A 72 41.07 -24.75 21.75
C ILE A 72 40.00 -24.90 22.83
N GLU A 73 38.86 -25.49 22.46
CA GLU A 73 37.84 -25.98 23.40
C GLU A 73 37.98 -27.50 23.50
N ASN A 74 38.20 -28.02 24.72
CA ASN A 74 38.34 -29.46 24.93
C ASN A 74 36.97 -30.16 25.12
N SER A 75 36.98 -31.49 25.22
CA SER A 75 35.79 -32.33 25.44
C SER A 75 35.01 -32.08 26.75
N LYS A 76 35.50 -31.19 27.62
CA LYS A 76 34.87 -30.75 28.88
C LYS A 76 34.43 -29.28 28.83
N SER A 77 34.48 -28.64 27.65
CA SER A 77 34.28 -27.19 27.46
C SER A 77 35.21 -26.31 28.30
N GLU A 78 36.43 -26.78 28.57
CA GLU A 78 37.53 -25.96 29.07
C GLU A 78 38.27 -25.31 27.89
N TYR A 79 38.57 -24.02 27.99
CA TYR A 79 39.16 -23.21 26.92
C TYR A 79 40.65 -22.94 27.18
N PHE A 80 41.48 -23.08 26.16
CA PHE A 80 42.93 -22.79 26.25
C PHE A 80 43.42 -21.97 25.06
N LEU A 81 43.99 -20.79 25.34
CA LEU A 81 44.77 -20.02 24.38
C LEU A 81 46.12 -20.68 24.14
N LEU A 82 46.49 -20.88 22.87
CA LEU A 82 47.79 -21.39 22.46
C LEU A 82 48.73 -20.24 22.13
N LYS A 83 49.81 -20.07 22.91
CA LYS A 83 50.90 -19.12 22.62
C LYS A 83 52.07 -19.86 22.00
N PHE A 84 52.29 -19.64 20.71
CA PHE A 84 53.40 -20.20 19.96
C PHE A 84 54.68 -19.42 20.24
N ASN A 85 55.52 -19.96 21.13
CA ASN A 85 56.74 -19.30 21.59
C ASN A 85 57.96 -19.58 20.71
N GLU A 86 57.98 -20.74 20.03
CA GLU A 86 59.12 -21.16 19.21
C GLU A 86 58.64 -22.06 18.07
N PHE A 87 59.17 -21.80 16.86
CA PHE A 87 59.04 -22.65 15.69
C PHE A 87 60.44 -23.04 15.20
N ASN A 88 60.62 -24.28 14.75
CA ASN A 88 61.88 -24.72 14.14
C ASN A 88 61.99 -24.29 12.66
N SER A 89 63.12 -24.62 12.03
CA SER A 89 63.38 -24.33 10.60
C SER A 89 62.45 -25.05 9.60
N GLU A 90 61.66 -26.02 10.05
CA GLU A 90 60.63 -26.71 9.26
C GLU A 90 59.22 -26.14 9.53
N GLY A 91 59.13 -25.01 10.25
CA GLY A 91 57.86 -24.37 10.62
C GLY A 91 57.10 -25.11 11.73
N VAL A 92 57.67 -26.12 12.38
CA VAL A 92 56.98 -26.89 13.44
C VAL A 92 57.08 -26.15 14.76
N ALA A 93 55.95 -25.98 15.47
CA ALA A 93 55.93 -25.38 16.80
C ALA A 93 56.66 -26.29 17.80
N THR A 94 57.82 -25.85 18.30
CA THR A 94 58.64 -26.60 19.27
C THR A 94 58.34 -26.20 20.71
N LYS A 95 57.72 -25.05 20.94
CA LYS A 95 57.30 -24.58 22.26
C LYS A 95 55.96 -23.87 22.20
N ILE A 96 54.97 -24.39 22.92
CA ILE A 96 53.62 -23.86 23.01
C ILE A 96 53.24 -23.74 24.48
N ASP A 97 52.85 -22.56 24.93
CA ASP A 97 52.20 -22.40 26.24
C ASP A 97 50.68 -22.49 26.06
N TYR A 98 50.04 -23.31 26.88
CA TYR A 98 48.58 -23.42 26.95
C TYR A 98 48.09 -22.60 28.14
N VAL A 99 47.40 -21.50 27.87
CA VAL A 99 46.89 -20.57 28.89
C VAL A 99 45.40 -20.80 29.05
N GLY A 100 44.95 -21.26 30.22
CA GLY A 100 43.54 -21.50 30.49
C GLY A 100 42.72 -20.21 30.49
N ILE A 101 41.53 -20.25 29.89
CA ILE A 101 40.55 -19.17 29.86
C ILE A 101 39.35 -19.61 30.72
N SER A 102 39.03 -18.84 31.76
CA SER A 102 37.93 -19.15 32.69
C SER A 102 36.54 -18.80 32.13
N ASN A 103 36.45 -17.79 31.27
CA ASN A 103 35.24 -17.41 30.55
C ASN A 103 35.62 -17.00 29.12
N PHE A 104 35.22 -17.82 28.13
CA PHE A 104 35.53 -17.55 26.73
C PHE A 104 34.83 -16.30 26.21
N GLN A 105 33.61 -16.00 26.67
CA GLN A 105 32.86 -14.85 26.19
C GLN A 105 33.51 -13.54 26.63
N GLU A 106 33.87 -13.42 27.92
CA GLU A 106 34.66 -12.29 28.43
C GLU A 106 35.98 -12.14 27.66
N TYR A 107 36.66 -13.25 27.39
CA TYR A 107 37.94 -13.26 26.67
C TYR A 107 37.85 -12.72 25.23
N ILE A 108 36.70 -12.86 24.56
CA ILE A 108 36.48 -12.31 23.21
C ILE A 108 35.83 -10.92 23.20
N THR A 109 35.24 -10.45 24.30
CA THR A 109 34.68 -9.09 24.43
C THR A 109 35.62 -8.06 25.09
N ASP A 110 36.72 -8.47 25.70
CA ASP A 110 37.58 -7.59 26.53
C ASP A 110 39.04 -7.50 26.02
N ASP A 111 39.70 -6.38 26.31
CA ASP A 111 41.08 -6.04 25.90
C ASP A 111 41.91 -5.56 27.10
N PRO A 112 43.10 -6.13 27.37
CA PRO A 112 43.29 -7.48 27.82
C PRO A 112 43.74 -7.49 29.30
N THR A 113 42.83 -7.81 30.25
CA THR A 113 43.22 -8.03 31.67
C THR A 113 42.68 -9.31 32.31
N SER A 114 41.75 -10.01 31.67
CA SER A 114 41.08 -11.23 32.14
C SER A 114 41.91 -12.53 31.99
N VAL A 115 43.25 -12.46 32.12
CA VAL A 115 44.15 -13.63 32.12
C VAL A 115 44.61 -13.98 33.53
N VAL A 116 43.94 -14.94 34.18
CA VAL A 116 44.37 -15.48 35.47
C VAL A 116 45.59 -16.40 35.27
N ALA A 117 46.62 -16.23 36.10
CA ALA A 117 47.91 -16.90 35.95
C ALA A 117 47.84 -18.45 36.03
N PRO A 118 48.75 -19.18 35.34
CA PRO A 118 48.62 -20.62 35.14
C PRO A 118 48.90 -21.45 36.40
N VAL A 119 48.08 -22.47 36.64
CA VAL A 119 48.40 -23.57 37.57
C VAL A 119 49.30 -24.57 36.84
N TRP A 120 50.57 -24.67 37.25
CA TRP A 120 51.53 -25.58 36.62
C TRP A 120 51.18 -27.06 36.85
N ALA A 121 51.15 -27.84 35.77
CA ALA A 121 51.23 -29.30 35.83
C ALA A 121 52.20 -29.80 34.74
N TRP A 122 53.42 -30.18 35.15
CA TRP A 122 54.37 -30.85 34.28
C TRP A 122 53.93 -32.29 34.03
N VAL A 123 53.87 -32.71 32.76
CA VAL A 123 53.94 -34.14 32.39
C VAL A 123 54.94 -34.30 31.25
N ALA A 124 56.22 -34.40 31.62
CA ALA A 124 57.17 -35.21 30.87
C ALA A 124 57.18 -36.61 31.53
N GLY A 125 57.22 -37.67 30.73
CA GLY A 125 56.99 -39.04 31.22
C GLY A 125 58.06 -39.55 32.21
N GLY A 126 57.63 -40.24 33.27
CA GLY A 126 58.54 -40.92 34.20
C GLY A 126 57.93 -41.31 35.56
N ALA A 127 57.35 -42.52 35.62
CA ALA A 127 57.07 -43.37 36.80
C ALA A 127 57.06 -42.77 38.24
N GLY A 128 55.94 -42.96 38.98
CA GLY A 128 56.03 -43.31 40.41
C GLY A 128 55.00 -42.75 41.42
N ILE A 129 54.08 -43.61 41.86
CA ILE A 129 53.57 -43.84 43.24
C ILE A 129 53.25 -42.67 44.24
N ILE A 130 51.95 -42.57 44.59
CA ILE A 130 51.30 -42.39 45.92
C ILE A 130 51.71 -41.19 46.84
N ALA A 131 50.73 -40.39 47.30
CA ALA A 131 50.36 -40.17 48.73
C ALA A 131 49.84 -38.76 49.12
N LEU A 132 48.63 -38.77 49.70
CA LEU A 132 48.13 -38.03 50.88
C LEU A 132 48.83 -36.74 51.40
N ALA A 133 47.96 -35.72 51.55
CA ALA A 133 47.63 -34.99 52.80
C ALA A 133 48.42 -33.75 53.30
N ALA A 134 47.60 -32.78 53.73
CA ALA A 134 47.73 -31.88 54.89
C ALA A 134 48.71 -30.68 54.89
N ALA A 135 48.08 -29.49 54.81
CA ALA A 135 48.19 -28.35 55.75
C ALA A 135 49.56 -27.76 56.18
N GLY A 136 49.68 -26.42 56.07
CA GLY A 136 50.35 -25.61 57.09
C GLY A 136 51.08 -24.34 56.65
N GLY A 137 50.70 -23.20 57.24
CA GLY A 137 51.54 -21.98 57.35
C GLY A 137 51.48 -21.00 56.18
N GLY A 138 51.53 -19.67 56.39
CA GLY A 138 51.55 -18.93 57.65
C GLY A 138 51.40 -17.42 57.42
N GLY A 139 50.70 -16.71 58.32
CA GLY A 139 50.40 -15.28 58.19
C GLY A 139 51.55 -14.37 58.63
N GLY A 140 51.54 -13.13 58.13
CA GLY A 140 52.51 -12.08 58.46
C GLY A 140 52.42 -11.60 59.93
N GLY A 141 53.53 -11.07 60.45
CA GLY A 141 53.66 -10.67 61.84
C GLY A 141 53.52 -9.16 62.11
N GLY A 142 52.97 -8.83 63.29
CA GLY A 142 52.92 -7.48 63.86
C GLY A 142 52.67 -7.53 65.38
N SER A 143 53.65 -7.07 66.17
CA SER A 143 53.67 -6.84 67.64
C SER A 143 52.42 -6.13 68.21
N SER A 144 52.08 -6.13 69.52
CA SER A 144 52.67 -6.66 70.78
C SER A 144 51.65 -6.44 71.94
N GLY A 145 51.69 -7.21 73.04
CA GLY A 145 50.89 -6.95 74.27
C GLY A 145 50.67 -8.19 75.15
N ASN A 146 50.43 -8.04 76.46
CA ASN A 146 50.60 -9.15 77.43
C ASN A 146 49.56 -9.20 78.59
N ASN A 147 49.38 -10.40 79.16
CA ASN A 147 48.83 -10.79 80.50
C ASN A 147 47.30 -10.84 80.81
N ASN A 148 46.83 -12.10 80.89
CA ASN A 148 46.20 -12.78 82.07
C ASN A 148 44.69 -12.63 82.45
N SER A 149 44.13 -13.77 82.86
CA SER A 149 42.70 -14.15 83.00
C SER A 149 41.86 -13.46 84.10
N HIS A 150 40.54 -13.34 83.88
CA HIS A 150 39.43 -13.44 84.87
C HIS A 150 38.14 -13.93 84.14
N GLY A 151 37.16 -14.49 84.86
CA GLY A 151 35.92 -15.01 84.28
C GLY A 151 34.83 -13.94 84.17
N ASP A 152 34.03 -14.00 83.10
CA ASP A 152 33.07 -12.96 82.72
C ASP A 152 31.64 -13.21 83.24
N THR A 153 31.01 -12.14 83.72
CA THR A 153 29.65 -12.12 84.30
C THR A 153 28.81 -10.95 83.78
N VAL A 154 29.22 -10.29 82.69
CA VAL A 154 28.51 -9.15 82.11
C VAL A 154 27.74 -9.61 80.88
N GLY A 155 26.50 -9.13 80.71
CA GLY A 155 25.70 -9.42 79.51
C GLY A 155 26.16 -8.61 78.30
N PRO A 156 25.98 -9.12 77.06
CA PRO A 156 26.45 -8.47 75.85
C PRO A 156 25.81 -7.09 75.67
N VAL A 157 26.59 -6.08 75.30
CA VAL A 157 26.07 -4.76 74.91
C VAL A 157 25.41 -4.89 73.53
N ILE A 158 24.17 -4.40 73.42
CA ILE A 158 23.39 -4.42 72.18
C ILE A 158 22.79 -3.05 71.87
N ASN A 159 22.72 -2.74 70.57
CA ASN A 159 21.90 -1.67 70.02
C ASN A 159 21.11 -2.22 68.83
N ALA A 160 19.89 -1.75 68.62
CA ALA A 160 19.00 -2.26 67.58
C ALA A 160 18.17 -1.15 66.92
N ASN A 161 17.88 -1.32 65.64
CA ASN A 161 17.18 -0.35 64.80
C ASN A 161 16.27 -1.09 63.83
N ILE A 162 14.99 -0.70 63.78
CA ILE A 162 14.00 -1.24 62.84
C ILE A 162 14.23 -0.54 61.50
N LYS A 163 14.31 -1.32 60.41
CA LYS A 163 14.61 -0.84 59.06
C LYS A 163 13.36 -0.64 58.22
N ASP A 164 12.43 -1.57 58.34
CA ASP A 164 11.09 -1.58 57.76
C ASP A 164 10.21 -2.47 58.66
N ALA A 165 8.93 -2.64 58.33
CA ALA A 165 8.01 -3.46 59.12
C ALA A 165 8.49 -4.92 59.35
N LEU A 166 9.33 -5.48 58.47
CA LEU A 166 9.80 -6.87 58.51
C LEU A 166 11.28 -7.05 58.91
N HIS A 167 12.10 -6.00 58.99
CA HIS A 167 13.54 -6.14 59.20
C HIS A 167 14.08 -5.31 60.38
N VAL A 168 14.91 -5.95 61.22
CA VAL A 168 15.58 -5.30 62.36
C VAL A 168 17.08 -5.53 62.27
N SER A 169 17.86 -4.43 62.22
CA SER A 169 19.31 -4.45 62.40
C SER A 169 19.66 -4.47 63.89
N ILE A 170 20.59 -5.34 64.30
CA ILE A 170 21.06 -5.48 65.67
C ILE A 170 22.59 -5.55 65.67
N ASN A 171 23.25 -4.63 66.36
CA ASN A 171 24.70 -4.60 66.53
C ASN A 171 25.06 -5.00 67.97
N SER A 172 26.05 -5.89 68.13
CA SER A 172 26.54 -6.32 69.44
C SER A 172 28.05 -6.47 69.50
N ASN A 173 28.62 -6.20 70.68
CA ASN A 173 30.03 -6.45 70.98
C ASN A 173 30.36 -7.95 71.12
N GLU A 174 29.47 -8.77 71.69
CA GLU A 174 29.80 -10.17 72.03
C GLU A 174 28.61 -11.15 72.10
N ALA A 175 27.40 -10.75 71.69
CA ALA A 175 26.26 -11.67 71.65
C ALA A 175 26.56 -12.91 70.78
N SER A 176 26.20 -14.08 71.29
CA SER A 176 26.31 -15.36 70.58
C SER A 176 24.99 -15.77 69.91
N ASN A 177 23.88 -15.51 70.61
CA ASN A 177 22.51 -15.81 70.18
C ASN A 177 21.59 -14.62 70.50
N ILE A 178 20.71 -14.28 69.56
CA ILE A 178 19.76 -13.17 69.62
C ILE A 178 18.37 -13.71 69.31
N ILE A 179 17.40 -13.38 70.16
CA ILE A 179 15.98 -13.75 69.99
C ILE A 179 15.13 -12.49 70.09
N ILE A 180 14.26 -12.29 69.11
CA ILE A 180 13.28 -11.18 69.05
C ILE A 180 11.89 -11.74 69.35
N ARG A 181 11.18 -11.10 70.27
CA ARG A 181 9.82 -11.44 70.69
C ARG A 181 8.88 -10.25 70.57
N ASP A 182 7.61 -10.52 70.33
CA ASP A 182 6.57 -9.51 70.49
C ASP A 182 6.16 -9.34 71.97
N LYS A 183 5.27 -8.38 72.22
CA LYS A 183 4.74 -8.06 73.56
C LYS A 183 4.07 -9.23 74.29
N ASP A 184 3.60 -10.25 73.56
CA ASP A 184 2.96 -11.45 74.12
C ASP A 184 3.98 -12.58 74.35
N GLY A 185 5.28 -12.29 74.15
CA GLY A 185 6.40 -13.20 74.37
C GLY A 185 6.62 -14.21 73.24
N LYS A 186 5.86 -14.13 72.14
CA LYS A 186 6.03 -15.03 70.99
C LYS A 186 7.29 -14.63 70.23
N GLN A 187 8.13 -15.61 69.90
CA GLN A 187 9.32 -15.37 69.08
C GLN A 187 8.90 -15.04 67.65
N ILE A 188 9.35 -13.88 67.17
CA ILE A 188 9.09 -13.35 65.83
C ILE A 188 10.39 -13.15 65.02
N GLY A 189 11.56 -13.35 65.61
CA GLY A 189 12.85 -13.34 64.90
C GLY A 189 13.96 -13.95 65.73
N SER A 190 15.06 -14.34 65.11
CA SER A 190 16.28 -14.80 65.81
C SER A 190 17.48 -14.92 64.88
N GLY A 191 18.68 -14.82 65.43
CA GLY A 191 19.92 -15.14 64.73
C GLY A 191 21.11 -15.25 65.68
N ASN A 192 22.30 -15.52 65.15
CA ASN A 192 23.51 -15.75 65.93
C ASN A 192 24.67 -14.90 65.39
N LEU A 193 25.57 -14.46 66.28
CA LEU A 193 26.80 -13.76 65.95
C LEU A 193 28.00 -14.54 66.51
N THR A 194 29.05 -14.72 65.72
CA THR A 194 30.23 -15.50 66.14
C THR A 194 31.37 -14.63 66.68
N GLN A 195 31.32 -13.33 66.40
CA GLN A 195 32.22 -12.26 66.83
C GLN A 195 31.44 -10.91 66.76
N MET A 196 32.03 -9.82 67.28
CA MET A 196 31.44 -8.46 67.22
C MET A 196 30.97 -8.10 65.79
N GLY A 197 29.75 -7.57 65.65
CA GLY A 197 29.20 -7.19 64.35
C GLY A 197 27.72 -6.80 64.36
N GLU A 198 27.24 -6.42 63.18
CA GLU A 198 25.84 -6.13 62.87
C GLU A 198 25.16 -7.37 62.26
N LEU A 199 23.93 -7.63 62.68
CA LEU A 199 23.07 -8.71 62.22
C LEU A 199 21.72 -8.13 61.80
N ASN A 200 21.36 -8.29 60.53
CA ASN A 200 20.01 -8.01 60.05
C ASN A 200 19.15 -9.26 60.24
N VAL A 201 18.06 -9.12 61.00
CA VAL A 201 17.10 -10.20 61.31
C VAL A 201 15.78 -9.89 60.63
N THR A 202 15.39 -10.75 59.67
CA THR A 202 14.03 -10.76 59.12
C THR A 202 13.06 -11.35 60.15
N LEU A 203 11.94 -10.67 60.35
CA LEU A 203 10.86 -11.07 61.24
C LEU A 203 9.88 -12.00 60.52
N THR A 204 9.23 -12.89 61.26
CA THR A 204 8.25 -13.85 60.74
C THR A 204 6.88 -13.23 60.46
N ARG A 205 6.68 -11.96 60.83
CA ARG A 205 5.51 -11.13 60.51
C ARG A 205 5.92 -9.66 60.49
N PRO A 206 5.23 -8.78 59.76
CA PRO A 206 5.43 -7.35 59.90
C PRO A 206 5.05 -6.87 61.31
N LEU A 207 5.68 -5.76 61.70
CA LEU A 207 5.34 -4.93 62.84
C LEU A 207 4.26 -3.92 62.43
N HIS A 208 3.50 -3.47 63.41
CA HIS A 208 2.59 -2.33 63.28
C HIS A 208 3.22 -1.06 63.86
N ASP A 209 2.74 0.12 63.45
CA ASP A 209 3.24 1.40 63.95
C ASP A 209 3.10 1.49 65.48
N GLY A 210 4.15 1.96 66.14
CA GLY A 210 4.19 1.98 67.61
C GLY A 210 4.26 0.59 68.29
N GLU A 211 4.41 -0.52 67.55
CA GLU A 211 4.56 -1.84 68.15
C GLU A 211 5.94 -1.99 68.83
N THR A 212 5.96 -2.44 70.10
CA THR A 212 7.19 -2.68 70.84
C THR A 212 7.61 -4.14 70.80
N ILE A 213 8.82 -4.39 70.34
CA ILE A 213 9.49 -5.69 70.32
C ILE A 213 10.58 -5.78 71.38
N PHE A 214 10.85 -7.00 71.84
CA PHE A 214 11.79 -7.32 72.91
C PHE A 214 12.89 -8.22 72.38
N ILE A 215 14.14 -7.77 72.50
CA ILE A 215 15.33 -8.42 71.96
C ILE A 215 16.16 -8.93 73.14
N THR A 216 16.27 -10.25 73.28
CA THR A 216 17.17 -10.90 74.25
C THR A 216 18.44 -11.36 73.53
N ALA A 217 19.58 -10.81 73.91
CA ALA A 217 20.90 -11.26 73.46
C ALA A 217 21.62 -12.04 74.57
N THR A 218 22.31 -13.12 74.20
CA THR A 218 23.05 -13.99 75.14
C THR A 218 24.46 -14.22 74.62
N ASP A 219 25.49 -13.98 75.44
CA ASP A 219 26.90 -14.25 75.09
C ASP A 219 27.23 -15.77 75.05
N LYS A 220 28.50 -16.14 74.81
CA LYS A 220 28.94 -17.55 74.84
C LYS A 220 29.11 -18.12 76.25
N SER A 221 29.13 -17.28 77.28
CA SER A 221 29.26 -17.63 78.70
C SER A 221 27.89 -17.89 79.37
N GLY A 222 26.80 -17.47 78.72
CA GLY A 222 25.42 -17.57 79.18
C GLY A 222 24.84 -16.28 79.78
N ASN A 223 25.59 -15.18 79.81
CA ASN A 223 25.11 -13.88 80.32
C ASN A 223 24.16 -13.23 79.32
N LYS A 224 23.15 -12.49 79.81
CA LYS A 224 22.05 -11.96 79.00
C LYS A 224 21.86 -10.45 79.15
N THR A 225 21.46 -9.83 78.05
CA THR A 225 20.97 -8.44 77.98
C THR A 225 19.64 -8.42 77.23
N GLU A 226 18.70 -7.61 77.71
CA GLU A 226 17.41 -7.41 77.06
C GLU A 226 17.23 -5.94 76.70
N LEU A 227 16.76 -5.70 75.47
CA LEU A 227 16.49 -4.37 74.92
C LEU A 227 15.10 -4.38 74.28
N SER A 228 14.25 -3.42 74.64
CA SER A 228 12.99 -3.18 73.95
C SER A 228 13.13 -1.99 73.00
N ILE A 229 12.67 -2.14 71.76
CA ILE A 229 12.55 -1.03 70.80
C ILE A 229 11.13 -1.01 70.23
N THR A 230 10.67 0.20 69.90
CA THR A 230 9.32 0.45 69.39
C THR A 230 9.42 0.87 67.92
N ALA A 231 8.58 0.29 67.06
CA ALA A 231 8.44 0.73 65.67
C ALA A 231 8.01 2.20 65.63
N GLY A 232 8.60 2.95 64.71
CA GLY A 232 8.15 4.30 64.39
C GLY A 232 6.92 4.23 63.50
N ASP A 233 6.95 5.02 62.43
CA ASP A 233 6.08 4.82 61.27
C ASP A 233 6.76 3.80 60.33
N VAL A 234 6.07 2.70 60.04
CA VAL A 234 6.50 1.64 59.12
C VAL A 234 5.39 1.26 58.13
N THR A 235 4.30 2.04 58.11
CA THR A 235 3.18 1.87 57.18
C THR A 235 3.44 2.71 55.94
N ALA A 236 3.29 2.11 54.75
CA ALA A 236 3.39 2.86 53.50
C ALA A 236 2.08 3.60 53.20
N PRO A 237 2.14 4.80 52.59
CA PRO A 237 0.96 5.63 52.34
C PRO A 237 -0.07 4.90 51.47
N THR A 238 -1.35 4.98 51.82
CA THR A 238 -2.45 4.41 51.03
C THR A 238 -2.78 5.33 49.86
N VAL A 239 -2.54 4.84 48.64
CA VAL A 239 -2.67 5.60 47.39
C VAL A 239 -3.80 5.08 46.52
N ASN A 240 -4.62 5.99 46.00
CA ASN A 240 -5.47 5.79 44.83
C ASN A 240 -4.97 6.66 43.67
N VAL A 241 -5.19 6.17 42.45
CA VAL A 241 -4.76 6.80 41.20
C VAL A 241 -5.98 6.84 40.29
N ASP A 242 -6.43 8.05 39.95
CA ASP A 242 -7.55 8.31 39.07
C ASP A 242 -6.99 8.99 37.80
N ILE A 243 -7.19 8.35 36.65
CA ILE A 243 -6.82 8.92 35.35
C ILE A 243 -7.85 10.00 35.02
N ILE A 244 -7.40 11.21 34.64
CA ILE A 244 -8.28 12.32 34.27
C ILE A 244 -8.37 12.41 32.75
N ASP A 245 -7.22 12.39 32.07
CA ASP A 245 -7.10 12.33 30.61
C ASP A 245 -5.73 11.72 30.21
N ASN A 246 -5.34 11.85 28.93
CA ASN A 246 -4.07 11.33 28.40
C ASN A 246 -2.81 12.04 28.92
N ASP A 247 -2.94 13.26 29.47
CA ASP A 247 -1.83 14.11 29.89
C ASP A 247 -1.86 14.40 31.41
N SER A 248 -2.97 14.12 32.10
CA SER A 248 -3.18 14.42 33.52
C SER A 248 -3.68 13.23 34.34
N ILE A 249 -3.06 13.02 35.50
CA ILE A 249 -3.42 11.97 36.46
C ILE A 249 -3.59 12.57 37.86
N LEU A 250 -4.73 12.32 38.48
CA LEU A 250 -5.01 12.70 39.87
C LEU A 250 -4.61 11.57 40.82
N ILE A 251 -3.75 11.87 41.77
CA ILE A 251 -3.29 10.93 42.78
C ILE A 251 -3.77 11.40 44.14
N THR A 252 -4.43 10.51 44.88
CA THR A 252 -4.93 10.80 46.22
C THR A 252 -4.27 9.88 47.24
N SER A 253 -3.91 10.43 48.39
CA SER A 253 -3.20 9.73 49.48
C SER A 253 -3.70 10.19 50.84
N ASN A 254 -3.70 9.29 51.82
CA ASN A 254 -4.01 9.63 53.22
C ASN A 254 -2.90 10.47 53.90
N GLU A 255 -1.74 10.63 53.27
CA GLU A 255 -0.57 11.31 53.85
C GLU A 255 -0.11 12.51 53.00
N PRO A 256 -0.64 13.72 53.31
CA PRO A 256 -0.15 14.98 52.79
C PRO A 256 1.35 15.18 52.96
N GLY A 257 2.01 15.74 51.94
CA GLY A 257 3.47 15.94 51.91
C GLY A 257 4.25 14.80 51.25
N SER A 258 3.65 13.61 51.06
CA SER A 258 4.29 12.49 50.37
C SER A 258 4.72 12.85 48.94
N LYS A 259 5.89 12.38 48.50
CA LYS A 259 6.43 12.60 47.15
C LYS A 259 5.88 11.58 46.18
N VAL A 260 5.66 11.99 44.94
CA VAL A 260 5.06 11.15 43.89
C VAL A 260 5.96 11.10 42.66
N GLN A 261 6.20 9.91 42.12
CA GLN A 261 6.86 9.69 40.83
C GLN A 261 6.00 8.76 39.96
N ILE A 262 5.79 9.14 38.71
CA ILE A 262 5.13 8.33 37.68
C ILE A 262 6.19 7.92 36.65
N LYS A 263 6.32 6.62 36.39
CA LYS A 263 7.33 6.05 35.49
C LYS A 263 6.69 5.26 34.35
N ASP A 264 7.31 5.36 33.18
CA ASP A 264 6.96 4.53 32.02
C ASP A 264 7.47 3.08 32.18
N LYS A 265 7.12 2.23 31.21
CA LYS A 265 7.55 0.83 31.13
C LYS A 265 9.07 0.64 31.00
N ALA A 266 9.80 1.64 30.51
CA ALA A 266 11.27 1.63 30.42
C ALA A 266 11.95 2.12 31.72
N GLY A 267 11.17 2.61 32.69
CA GLY A 267 11.64 3.10 33.98
C GLY A 267 11.96 4.60 34.02
N ASN A 268 11.72 5.34 32.93
CA ASN A 268 11.93 6.79 32.88
C ASN A 268 10.82 7.51 33.67
N ILE A 269 11.15 8.62 34.33
CA ILE A 269 10.15 9.43 35.05
C ILE A 269 9.40 10.31 34.03
N ILE A 270 8.11 10.02 33.84
CA ILE A 270 7.20 10.78 32.99
C ILE A 270 6.35 11.79 33.76
N GLY A 271 6.22 11.66 35.08
CA GLY A 271 5.54 12.64 35.94
C GLY A 271 6.14 12.68 37.34
N GLU A 272 6.11 13.84 38.00
CA GLU A 272 6.57 14.00 39.38
C GLU A 272 5.77 15.08 40.11
N GLY A 273 5.53 14.88 41.41
CA GLY A 273 4.69 15.78 42.21
C GLY A 273 4.81 15.53 43.72
N GLN A 274 4.00 16.23 44.51
CA GLN A 274 3.93 16.07 45.96
C GLN A 274 2.47 16.23 46.41
N ILE A 275 1.99 15.32 47.28
CA ILE A 275 0.61 15.33 47.78
C ILE A 275 0.35 16.63 48.57
N GLY A 276 -0.68 17.37 48.17
CA GLY A 276 -1.09 18.62 48.78
C GLY A 276 -1.67 18.45 50.20
N PRO A 277 -1.87 19.55 50.95
CA PRO A 277 -2.43 19.53 52.31
C PRO A 277 -3.85 18.93 52.42
N ASP A 278 -4.55 18.83 51.29
CA ASP A 278 -5.88 18.25 51.09
C ASP A 278 -5.85 16.75 50.73
N GLY A 279 -4.66 16.13 50.67
CA GLY A 279 -4.48 14.71 50.38
C GLY A 279 -4.48 14.37 48.89
N LYS A 280 -4.33 15.36 48.00
CA LYS A 280 -4.38 15.16 46.54
C LYS A 280 -3.23 15.83 45.81
N VAL A 281 -2.86 15.32 44.63
CA VAL A 281 -2.04 16.03 43.65
C VAL A 281 -2.46 15.62 42.24
N GLU A 282 -2.69 16.60 41.38
CA GLU A 282 -2.84 16.38 39.95
C GLU A 282 -1.45 16.55 39.29
N ILE A 283 -1.01 15.54 38.54
CA ILE A 283 0.30 15.51 37.89
C ILE A 283 0.09 15.55 36.38
N ILE A 284 0.49 16.67 35.79
CA ILE A 284 0.63 16.80 34.34
C ILE A 284 1.90 16.04 33.92
N LEU A 285 1.73 15.11 32.98
CA LEU A 285 2.79 14.27 32.48
C LEU A 285 3.68 15.04 31.48
N LYS A 286 4.99 14.82 31.58
CA LYS A 286 6.00 15.39 30.65
C LYS A 286 5.92 14.74 29.27
N ASN A 287 5.51 13.48 29.24
CA ASN A 287 5.18 12.73 28.03
C ASN A 287 3.74 12.19 28.20
N PRO A 288 2.83 12.46 27.25
CA PRO A 288 1.49 11.86 27.17
C PRO A 288 1.50 10.33 27.27
N VAL A 289 0.40 9.76 27.79
CA VAL A 289 0.15 8.31 27.82
C VAL A 289 -1.13 7.98 27.05
N ASN A 290 -1.18 6.79 26.46
CA ASN A 290 -2.31 6.34 25.65
C ASN A 290 -3.24 5.45 26.49
N ASP A 291 -4.49 5.31 26.04
CA ASP A 291 -5.42 4.32 26.59
C ASP A 291 -4.81 2.90 26.52
N GLY A 292 -4.85 2.18 27.65
CA GLY A 292 -4.20 0.87 27.79
C GLY A 292 -2.69 0.88 28.12
N ASP A 293 -2.01 2.03 28.16
CA ASP A 293 -0.61 2.09 28.58
C ASP A 293 -0.44 1.65 30.04
N ASN A 294 0.70 1.01 30.33
CA ASN A 294 1.04 0.53 31.67
C ASN A 294 2.07 1.47 32.31
N ILE A 295 1.66 2.16 33.37
CA ILE A 295 2.50 3.09 34.13
C ILE A 295 2.71 2.61 35.56
N LYS A 296 3.84 3.00 36.16
CA LYS A 296 4.15 2.72 37.57
C LYS A 296 4.14 4.00 38.37
N VAL A 297 3.18 4.13 39.28
CA VAL A 297 3.09 5.22 40.26
C VAL A 297 3.76 4.80 41.56
N ILE A 298 4.65 5.63 42.06
CA ILE A 298 5.39 5.44 43.32
C ILE A 298 5.09 6.64 44.21
N VAL A 299 4.61 6.40 45.42
CA VAL A 299 4.42 7.43 46.44
C VAL A 299 5.23 7.09 47.67
N THR A 300 6.06 8.03 48.12
CA THR A 300 6.99 7.89 49.24
C THR A 300 6.66 8.91 50.33
N ASP A 301 6.46 8.46 51.56
CA ASP A 301 6.21 9.33 52.72
C ASP A 301 7.50 10.03 53.22
N ASP A 302 7.37 10.83 54.29
CA ASP A 302 8.51 11.49 54.96
C ASP A 302 9.35 10.55 55.86
N ALA A 303 8.87 9.33 56.13
CA ALA A 303 9.58 8.27 56.83
C ALA A 303 10.35 7.31 55.88
N ASN A 304 10.25 7.54 54.56
CA ASN A 304 10.78 6.74 53.46
C ASN A 304 10.06 5.39 53.20
N ASN A 305 8.83 5.17 53.67
CA ASN A 305 8.03 4.03 53.23
C ASN A 305 7.41 4.31 51.84
N GLU A 306 7.36 3.30 50.97
CA GLU A 306 6.90 3.45 49.57
C GLU A 306 5.70 2.58 49.25
N THR A 307 4.68 3.18 48.63
CA THR A 307 3.59 2.48 47.95
C THR A 307 3.79 2.56 46.44
N VAL A 308 3.84 1.39 45.80
CA VAL A 308 3.96 1.24 44.35
C VAL A 308 2.66 0.68 43.78
N LYS A 309 2.11 1.36 42.77
CA LYS A 309 0.93 0.93 42.01
C LYS A 309 1.32 0.77 40.54
N ASP A 310 0.99 -0.37 39.96
CA ASP A 310 0.96 -0.55 38.51
C ASP A 310 -0.47 -0.26 38.04
N VAL A 311 -0.61 0.64 37.07
CA VAL A 311 -1.90 1.17 36.60
C VAL A 311 -1.96 1.03 35.08
N ILE A 312 -3.10 0.56 34.59
CA ILE A 312 -3.47 0.60 33.17
C ILE A 312 -4.32 1.87 32.98
N VAL A 313 -3.98 2.67 31.99
CA VAL A 313 -4.69 3.92 31.69
C VAL A 313 -6.07 3.61 31.07
N ASP A 314 -7.14 4.22 31.61
CA ASP A 314 -8.53 4.21 31.12
C ASP A 314 -9.14 5.59 31.44
N ILE A 315 -9.79 6.23 30.46
CA ILE A 315 -10.17 7.66 30.50
C ILE A 315 -11.68 7.94 30.71
N ASN A 316 -12.55 7.01 31.18
CA ASN A 316 -14.03 7.27 31.30
C ASN A 316 -14.87 6.60 32.47
N PRO A 317 -15.14 7.23 33.65
CA PRO A 317 -15.98 6.66 34.78
C PRO A 317 -17.15 7.54 35.44
N PRO A 318 -18.12 7.00 36.27
CA PRO A 318 -19.36 7.68 36.81
C PRO A 318 -19.57 7.91 38.39
N SER A 319 -20.67 8.57 38.89
CA SER A 319 -20.83 9.28 40.26
C SER A 319 -22.25 9.34 40.99
N PRO A 320 -22.47 9.83 42.29
CA PRO A 320 -23.74 9.72 43.14
C PRO A 320 -24.54 11.01 43.66
N ALA A 321 -25.55 10.87 44.58
CA ALA A 321 -26.91 11.55 44.70
C ALA A 321 -27.26 12.76 45.68
N ASP A 322 -28.56 13.16 45.76
CA ASP A 322 -29.16 14.55 45.86
C ASP A 322 -30.07 14.93 47.08
N ALA A 323 -30.52 16.21 47.19
CA ALA A 323 -31.36 16.80 48.26
C ALA A 323 -32.22 18.06 47.89
N THR A 324 -32.59 18.30 46.62
CA THR A 324 -33.56 19.37 46.23
C THR A 324 -35.02 18.88 46.28
N ALA A 325 -35.96 19.66 45.73
CA ALA A 325 -37.39 19.33 45.66
C ALA A 325 -37.91 19.64 44.24
N PRO A 326 -38.86 18.87 43.68
CA PRO A 326 -39.18 18.97 42.25
C PRO A 326 -39.82 20.31 41.86
N ILE A 327 -39.37 20.78 40.71
CA ILE A 327 -39.74 22.02 40.03
C ILE A 327 -40.33 21.63 38.68
N PHE A 328 -41.59 21.98 38.47
CA PHE A 328 -42.28 21.81 37.19
C PHE A 328 -41.55 22.58 36.08
N GLN A 329 -41.25 21.91 34.97
CA GLN A 329 -40.55 22.49 33.82
C GLN A 329 -41.48 22.76 32.63
N SER A 330 -42.24 21.76 32.20
CA SER A 330 -43.04 21.78 30.97
C SER A 330 -44.16 20.74 31.02
N ALA A 331 -45.06 20.79 30.05
CA ALA A 331 -46.07 19.78 29.80
C ALA A 331 -46.21 19.54 28.29
N GLU A 332 -46.67 18.36 27.90
CA GLU A 332 -46.99 17.99 26.51
C GLU A 332 -48.18 17.02 26.48
N VAL A 333 -48.83 16.87 25.33
CA VAL A 333 -49.69 15.69 25.06
C VAL A 333 -48.89 14.70 24.23
N ASP A 334 -48.74 13.46 24.71
CA ASP A 334 -48.00 12.41 24.03
C ASP A 334 -48.70 11.91 22.75
N SER A 335 -47.99 11.11 21.96
CA SER A 335 -48.52 10.52 20.71
C SER A 335 -49.77 9.67 20.89
N THR A 336 -50.04 9.17 22.10
CA THR A 336 -51.23 8.37 22.42
C THR A 336 -52.40 9.19 22.94
N GLY A 337 -52.25 10.51 23.08
CA GLY A 337 -53.30 11.43 23.53
C GLY A 337 -53.41 11.55 25.06
N HIS A 338 -52.33 11.26 25.80
CA HIS A 338 -52.25 11.54 27.25
C HIS A 338 -51.51 12.84 27.53
N LEU A 339 -51.89 13.56 28.60
CA LEU A 339 -51.20 14.79 29.03
C LEU A 339 -50.08 14.42 30.03
N VAL A 340 -48.85 14.79 29.73
CA VAL A 340 -47.63 14.57 30.53
C VAL A 340 -47.17 15.89 31.15
N LEU A 341 -46.74 15.87 32.41
CA LEU A 341 -46.16 16.99 33.14
C LEU A 341 -44.73 16.63 33.58
N HIS A 342 -43.74 17.43 33.22
CA HIS A 342 -42.32 17.14 33.45
C HIS A 342 -41.72 17.97 34.59
N TYR A 343 -40.83 17.36 35.37
CA TYR A 343 -40.12 17.96 36.50
C TYR A 343 -38.59 17.86 36.33
N ASN A 344 -37.82 18.64 37.10
CA ASN A 344 -36.35 18.69 36.99
C ASN A 344 -35.60 17.50 37.60
N GLU A 345 -36.28 16.61 38.31
CA GLU A 345 -35.69 15.51 39.08
C GLU A 345 -36.67 14.36 39.27
N ASN A 346 -36.16 13.19 39.68
CA ASN A 346 -36.97 11.97 39.76
C ASN A 346 -37.99 12.02 40.92
N LEU A 347 -39.24 11.76 40.55
CA LEU A 347 -40.41 11.71 41.41
C LEU A 347 -40.56 10.32 42.09
N ASP A 348 -41.29 10.28 43.19
CA ASP A 348 -41.70 9.03 43.86
C ASP A 348 -42.90 8.39 43.14
N ASP A 349 -42.65 7.30 42.40
CA ASP A 349 -43.69 6.51 41.73
C ASP A 349 -44.51 5.63 42.68
N GLY A 350 -44.06 5.46 43.92
CA GLY A 350 -44.74 4.70 44.96
C GLY A 350 -46.01 5.38 45.51
N HIS A 351 -46.12 6.70 45.36
CA HIS A 351 -47.23 7.48 45.89
C HIS A 351 -47.69 8.58 44.90
N PRO A 352 -48.45 8.21 43.84
CA PRO A 352 -48.94 9.17 42.85
C PRO A 352 -50.07 10.07 43.39
N PRO A 353 -50.20 11.32 42.90
CA PRO A 353 -51.28 12.24 43.26
C PRO A 353 -52.65 11.75 42.77
N LYS A 354 -53.75 12.40 43.18
CA LYS A 354 -55.10 11.97 42.78
C LYS A 354 -55.60 12.72 41.55
N VAL A 355 -56.39 12.06 40.71
CA VAL A 355 -57.04 12.70 39.54
C VAL A 355 -57.93 13.90 39.91
N SER A 356 -58.37 14.01 41.17
CA SER A 356 -59.13 15.15 41.70
C SER A 356 -58.32 16.44 41.84
N ASP A 357 -57.00 16.32 41.86
CA ASP A 357 -56.07 17.41 42.16
C ASP A 357 -55.71 18.18 40.87
N PHE A 358 -56.16 17.64 39.73
CA PHE A 358 -56.02 18.18 38.37
C PHE A 358 -57.35 18.73 37.83
N SER A 359 -57.27 19.73 36.96
CA SER A 359 -58.42 20.27 36.23
C SER A 359 -58.05 20.55 34.79
N ILE A 360 -58.60 19.78 33.84
CA ILE A 360 -58.21 19.78 32.42
C ILE A 360 -59.39 20.20 31.54
N THR A 361 -59.12 21.01 30.52
CA THR A 361 -60.08 21.29 29.43
C THR A 361 -59.45 20.98 28.07
N VAL A 362 -60.25 20.43 27.15
CA VAL A 362 -59.90 20.12 25.75
C VAL A 362 -60.93 20.83 24.87
N ASP A 363 -60.48 21.63 23.92
CA ASP A 363 -61.28 22.55 23.08
C ASP A 363 -62.28 23.40 23.91
N GLY A 364 -61.83 23.84 25.10
CA GLY A 364 -62.61 24.64 26.04
C GLY A 364 -63.69 23.88 26.82
N LYS A 365 -63.78 22.55 26.67
CA LYS A 365 -64.69 21.68 27.43
C LYS A 365 -63.95 20.95 28.54
N LEU A 366 -64.50 20.93 29.76
CA LEU A 366 -63.92 20.20 30.90
C LEU A 366 -63.89 18.69 30.61
N VAL A 367 -62.72 18.08 30.77
CA VAL A 367 -62.49 16.63 30.67
C VAL A 367 -61.83 16.16 31.96
N VAL A 368 -62.30 15.03 32.49
CA VAL A 368 -61.73 14.42 33.71
C VAL A 368 -60.78 13.30 33.29
N PRO A 369 -59.51 13.29 33.74
CA PRO A 369 -58.61 12.17 33.51
C PRO A 369 -59.18 10.88 34.09
N ASN A 370 -59.07 9.78 33.35
CA ASN A 370 -59.48 8.45 33.78
C ASN A 370 -58.45 7.82 34.76
N SER A 371 -57.17 8.19 34.63
CA SER A 371 -56.07 7.72 35.47
C SER A 371 -54.94 8.74 35.53
N VAL A 372 -54.10 8.61 36.55
CA VAL A 372 -52.84 9.34 36.74
C VAL A 372 -51.75 8.35 37.14
N THR A 373 -50.55 8.54 36.59
CA THR A 373 -49.36 7.73 36.90
C THR A 373 -48.13 8.62 37.01
N VAL A 374 -47.17 8.22 37.84
CA VAL A 374 -45.87 8.89 38.00
C VAL A 374 -44.79 7.92 37.51
N SER A 375 -43.79 8.42 36.78
CA SER A 375 -42.68 7.60 36.27
C SER A 375 -41.46 8.48 35.98
N GLY A 376 -40.34 8.25 36.66
CA GLY A 376 -39.13 9.07 36.48
C GLY A 376 -39.40 10.51 36.88
N THR A 377 -39.19 11.46 35.95
CA THR A 377 -39.44 12.89 36.15
C THR A 377 -40.90 13.31 35.92
N ASP A 378 -41.77 12.40 35.50
CA ASP A 378 -42.98 12.75 34.77
C ASP A 378 -44.27 12.27 35.45
N VAL A 379 -45.35 13.03 35.26
CA VAL A 379 -46.72 12.71 35.69
C VAL A 379 -47.65 12.66 34.48
N THR A 380 -48.24 11.50 34.19
CA THR A 380 -49.07 11.26 33.00
C THR A 380 -50.54 11.12 33.36
N LEU A 381 -51.42 11.75 32.57
CA LEU A 381 -52.88 11.77 32.71
C LEU A 381 -53.56 11.20 31.46
N SER A 382 -54.34 10.13 31.61
CA SER A 382 -55.00 9.44 30.48
C SER A 382 -56.47 9.79 30.31
N PHE A 383 -56.98 9.76 29.06
CA PHE A 383 -58.35 10.15 28.70
C PHE A 383 -59.04 9.09 27.83
N VAL A 384 -60.38 9.08 27.84
CA VAL A 384 -61.21 8.24 26.96
C VAL A 384 -62.41 9.06 26.42
N PRO A 385 -62.48 9.33 25.11
CA PRO A 385 -61.42 9.11 24.11
C PRO A 385 -60.13 9.87 24.46
N PRO A 386 -58.97 9.45 23.92
CA PRO A 386 -57.72 10.20 24.07
C PRO A 386 -57.81 11.59 23.44
N ILE A 387 -56.87 12.47 23.79
CA ILE A 387 -56.75 13.80 23.17
C ILE A 387 -56.25 13.61 21.73
N GLY A 388 -56.97 14.17 20.76
CA GLY A 388 -56.64 14.11 19.34
C GLY A 388 -55.56 15.10 18.91
N ILE A 389 -55.02 14.91 17.71
CA ILE A 389 -54.15 15.90 17.07
C ILE A 389 -54.89 17.24 16.91
N ASP A 390 -54.16 18.36 16.95
CA ASP A 390 -54.66 19.74 16.86
C ASP A 390 -55.70 20.20 17.92
N GLN A 391 -56.07 19.37 18.90
CA GLN A 391 -56.96 19.77 20.00
C GLN A 391 -56.26 20.71 20.99
N ALA A 392 -56.97 21.75 21.44
CA ALA A 392 -56.42 22.77 22.33
C ALA A 392 -56.61 22.40 23.82
N VAL A 393 -55.52 22.29 24.58
CA VAL A 393 -55.53 21.80 25.97
C VAL A 393 -55.21 22.92 26.98
N THR A 394 -55.85 22.91 28.14
CA THR A 394 -55.50 23.76 29.30
C THR A 394 -55.61 22.95 30.58
N PHE A 395 -54.62 23.07 31.47
CA PHE A 395 -54.46 22.23 32.66
C PHE A 395 -54.14 23.05 33.92
N LYS A 396 -54.28 22.41 35.08
CA LYS A 396 -53.96 22.97 36.41
C LYS A 396 -53.70 21.82 37.39
N TYR A 397 -52.77 21.97 38.32
CA TYR A 397 -52.53 21.07 39.46
C TYR A 397 -52.59 21.85 40.78
N SER A 398 -53.21 21.29 41.82
CA SER A 398 -53.26 21.90 43.15
C SER A 398 -52.70 20.94 44.20
N ASP A 399 -51.62 21.36 44.85
CA ASP A 399 -51.00 20.68 46.00
C ASP A 399 -52.07 20.43 47.09
N PRO A 400 -52.28 19.19 47.56
CA PRO A 400 -53.20 18.87 48.65
C PRO A 400 -52.88 19.56 49.98
N SER A 401 -51.62 19.96 50.19
CA SER A 401 -51.03 20.33 51.48
C SER A 401 -50.24 21.65 51.40
N ALA A 402 -49.43 21.92 52.42
CA ALA A 402 -48.39 22.95 52.46
C ALA A 402 -47.14 22.47 53.23
N ALA A 403 -47.04 21.16 53.44
CA ALA A 403 -45.98 20.45 54.14
C ALA A 403 -46.00 19.00 53.63
N ASN A 404 -44.82 18.38 53.53
CA ASN A 404 -44.62 17.21 52.69
C ASN A 404 -45.71 16.12 52.88
N ASP A 405 -46.47 15.86 51.82
CA ASP A 405 -47.64 14.99 51.77
C ASP A 405 -47.42 13.85 50.78
N THR A 406 -47.61 12.61 51.25
CA THR A 406 -47.39 11.43 50.42
C THR A 406 -48.32 11.37 49.21
N ASP A 407 -49.47 12.06 49.23
CA ASP A 407 -50.40 12.08 48.11
C ASP A 407 -50.17 13.30 47.16
N ALA A 408 -49.04 14.01 47.28
CA ALA A 408 -48.62 15.08 46.38
C ALA A 408 -47.62 14.58 45.31
N ILE A 409 -47.35 15.41 44.30
CA ILE A 409 -46.18 15.22 43.41
C ILE A 409 -44.94 15.53 44.24
N GLN A 410 -44.03 14.56 44.42
CA GLN A 410 -42.86 14.66 45.30
C GLN A 410 -41.65 13.89 44.73
N ASP A 411 -40.43 14.19 45.18
CA ASP A 411 -39.22 13.41 44.87
C ASP A 411 -39.08 12.11 45.70
N THR A 412 -38.12 11.26 45.34
CA THR A 412 -37.81 10.01 46.08
C THR A 412 -37.22 10.19 47.50
N ALA A 413 -36.82 11.40 47.89
CA ALA A 413 -36.48 11.77 49.26
C ALA A 413 -37.70 12.31 50.06
N GLY A 414 -38.83 12.52 49.38
CA GLY A 414 -40.11 12.94 49.92
C GLY A 414 -40.28 14.45 50.06
N ASN A 415 -39.75 15.28 49.15
CA ASN A 415 -40.09 16.72 49.10
C ASN A 415 -41.09 17.04 47.98
N ASP A 416 -42.10 17.86 48.32
CA ASP A 416 -43.24 18.16 47.44
C ASP A 416 -42.93 19.24 46.40
N ALA A 417 -43.52 19.07 45.23
CA ALA A 417 -43.54 20.04 44.15
C ALA A 417 -44.68 21.05 44.31
N ALA A 418 -44.40 22.31 43.95
CA ALA A 418 -45.37 23.40 44.07
C ALA A 418 -46.59 23.24 43.13
N SER A 419 -47.75 23.78 43.58
CA SER A 419 -48.97 23.88 42.76
C SER A 419 -48.76 24.59 41.42
N ILE A 420 -49.39 24.08 40.35
CA ILE A 420 -49.33 24.67 39.00
C ILE A 420 -50.61 25.51 38.76
N PRO A 421 -50.52 26.81 38.43
CA PRO A 421 -51.68 27.63 38.08
C PRO A 421 -52.33 27.15 36.76
N GLU A 422 -53.53 27.66 36.47
CA GLU A 422 -54.22 27.36 35.21
C GLU A 422 -53.36 27.82 34.02
N THR A 423 -52.95 26.87 33.19
CA THR A 423 -51.92 27.01 32.15
C THR A 423 -52.43 26.37 30.86
N SER A 424 -52.44 27.13 29.76
CA SER A 424 -52.77 26.61 28.44
C SER A 424 -51.53 25.98 27.81
N LEU A 425 -51.69 24.78 27.26
CA LEU A 425 -50.66 24.08 26.50
C LEU A 425 -50.46 24.78 25.15
N ALA A 426 -49.22 24.92 24.67
CA ALA A 426 -49.02 25.46 23.33
C ALA A 426 -49.40 24.39 22.28
N PRO A 427 -49.95 24.78 21.11
CA PRO A 427 -50.27 23.82 20.05
C PRO A 427 -49.06 23.02 19.55
N SER A 428 -47.84 23.57 19.71
CA SER A 428 -46.59 22.87 19.41
C SER A 428 -46.33 21.66 20.31
N ASP A 429 -46.95 21.63 21.48
CA ASP A 429 -46.68 20.67 22.55
C ASP A 429 -47.83 19.63 22.64
N ASN A 430 -48.75 19.60 21.67
CA ASN A 430 -49.66 18.48 21.45
C ASN A 430 -49.08 17.59 20.34
N HIS A 431 -48.50 16.46 20.72
CA HIS A 431 -47.85 15.50 19.84
C HIS A 431 -48.73 14.28 19.52
N SER A 432 -50.03 14.31 19.86
CA SER A 432 -50.97 13.22 19.58
C SER A 432 -50.99 12.84 18.10
N THR A 433 -50.98 11.53 17.83
CA THR A 433 -51.14 10.97 16.48
C THR A 433 -52.52 10.35 16.27
N ILE A 434 -53.49 10.65 17.14
CA ILE A 434 -54.86 10.15 17.03
C ILE A 434 -55.61 11.00 16.00
N ASP A 435 -55.89 10.37 14.85
CA ASP A 435 -56.58 10.99 13.71
C ASP A 435 -58.07 11.27 14.01
N SER A 436 -58.61 12.27 13.32
CA SER A 436 -60.02 12.68 13.36
C SER A 436 -60.55 13.16 12.00
N THR A 437 -59.76 12.95 10.93
CA THR A 437 -60.14 13.20 9.54
C THR A 437 -60.76 11.95 8.91
N ALA A 438 -61.11 11.97 7.62
CA ALA A 438 -61.84 10.88 6.98
C ALA A 438 -61.31 10.63 5.56
N PRO A 439 -61.33 9.38 5.04
CA PRO A 439 -60.65 9.06 3.79
C PRO A 439 -61.21 9.80 2.58
N VAL A 440 -60.27 10.30 1.78
CA VAL A 440 -60.46 11.04 0.54
C VAL A 440 -59.93 10.23 -0.63
N PHE A 441 -60.84 9.91 -1.57
CA PHE A 441 -60.50 9.25 -2.83
C PHE A 441 -59.51 10.09 -3.65
N GLN A 442 -58.41 9.47 -4.09
CA GLN A 442 -57.36 10.11 -4.89
C GLN A 442 -57.41 9.73 -6.38
N SER A 443 -57.40 8.43 -6.68
CA SER A 443 -57.23 7.89 -8.03
C SER A 443 -57.79 6.47 -8.14
N ALA A 444 -57.86 5.96 -9.36
CA ALA A 444 -58.18 4.56 -9.63
C ALA A 444 -57.31 4.06 -10.80
N GLU A 445 -57.06 2.75 -10.84
CA GLU A 445 -56.39 2.06 -11.94
C GLU A 445 -56.99 0.65 -12.14
N VAL A 446 -56.79 0.04 -13.30
CA VAL A 446 -56.96 -1.41 -13.45
C VAL A 446 -55.60 -2.08 -13.37
N ASP A 447 -55.45 -3.02 -12.44
CA ASP A 447 -54.20 -3.73 -12.19
C ASP A 447 -53.82 -4.69 -13.33
N SER A 448 -52.60 -5.23 -13.28
CA SER A 448 -52.08 -6.17 -14.28
C SER A 448 -52.91 -7.45 -14.44
N THR A 449 -53.75 -7.79 -13.47
CA THR A 449 -54.64 -8.96 -13.46
C THR A 449 -56.09 -8.65 -13.86
N GLY A 450 -56.39 -7.38 -14.18
CA GLY A 450 -57.71 -6.93 -14.62
C GLY A 450 -58.71 -6.67 -13.49
N HIS A 451 -58.23 -6.36 -12.28
CA HIS A 451 -59.06 -5.83 -11.19
C HIS A 451 -59.04 -4.30 -11.19
N LEU A 452 -60.12 -3.65 -10.75
CA LEU A 452 -60.17 -2.20 -10.57
C LEU A 452 -59.77 -1.86 -9.12
N VAL A 453 -58.73 -1.04 -8.96
CA VAL A 453 -58.23 -0.55 -7.67
C VAL A 453 -58.65 0.91 -7.49
N LEU A 454 -59.11 1.27 -6.28
CA LEU A 454 -59.43 2.64 -5.88
C LEU A 454 -58.50 3.04 -4.73
N HIS A 455 -57.79 4.16 -4.87
CA HIS A 455 -56.79 4.62 -3.90
C HIS A 455 -57.30 5.79 -3.06
N TYR A 456 -56.97 5.76 -1.77
CA TYR A 456 -57.30 6.81 -0.79
C TYR A 456 -56.03 7.43 -0.19
N ASN A 457 -56.17 8.57 0.48
CA ASN A 457 -55.04 9.33 1.07
C ASN A 457 -54.50 8.77 2.39
N GLU A 458 -55.17 7.78 2.98
CA GLU A 458 -54.93 7.26 4.33
C GLU A 458 -55.33 5.78 4.43
N ASN A 459 -54.90 5.10 5.50
CA ASN A 459 -55.15 3.68 5.68
C ASN A 459 -56.61 3.41 6.06
N LEU A 460 -57.22 2.48 5.32
CA LEU A 460 -58.59 2.01 5.49
C LEU A 460 -58.67 0.83 6.48
N ASP A 461 -59.85 0.62 7.05
CA ASP A 461 -60.17 -0.53 7.89
C ASP A 461 -60.44 -1.78 7.03
N ASP A 462 -59.52 -2.76 7.08
CA ASP A 462 -59.66 -4.05 6.39
C ASP A 462 -60.60 -5.04 7.14
N GLY A 463 -60.95 -4.74 8.40
CA GLY A 463 -61.84 -5.54 9.21
C GLY A 463 -63.31 -5.44 8.80
N HIS A 464 -63.70 -4.35 8.13
CA HIS A 464 -65.08 -4.11 7.72
C HIS A 464 -65.17 -3.57 6.27
N PRO A 465 -64.98 -4.43 5.25
CA PRO A 465 -65.00 -3.99 3.85
C PRO A 465 -66.42 -3.70 3.32
N PRO A 466 -66.59 -2.72 2.40
CA PRO A 466 -67.87 -2.36 1.79
C PRO A 466 -68.40 -3.46 0.85
N LYS A 467 -69.68 -3.38 0.47
CA LYS A 467 -70.34 -4.45 -0.30
C LYS A 467 -70.20 -4.22 -1.80
N VAL A 468 -70.13 -5.30 -2.57
CA VAL A 468 -70.14 -5.25 -4.05
C VAL A 468 -71.35 -4.50 -4.64
N SER A 469 -72.45 -4.37 -3.89
CA SER A 469 -73.66 -3.61 -4.27
C SER A 469 -73.47 -2.10 -4.30
N ASP A 470 -72.44 -1.60 -3.62
CA ASP A 470 -72.22 -0.19 -3.37
C ASP A 470 -71.41 0.43 -4.52
N PHE A 471 -70.91 -0.43 -5.43
CA PHE A 471 -70.17 -0.10 -6.63
C PHE A 471 -71.02 -0.32 -7.90
N SER A 472 -70.81 0.52 -8.91
CA SER A 472 -71.42 0.37 -10.25
C SER A 472 -70.38 0.57 -11.33
N ILE A 473 -69.99 -0.51 -12.01
CA ILE A 473 -68.88 -0.56 -12.97
C ILE A 473 -69.40 -0.86 -14.38
N THR A 474 -68.85 -0.21 -15.39
CA THR A 474 -69.05 -0.56 -16.80
C THR A 474 -67.72 -0.76 -17.50
N VAL A 475 -67.68 -1.71 -18.43
CA VAL A 475 -66.54 -2.05 -19.29
C VAL A 475 -67.05 -2.05 -20.74
N ASP A 476 -66.40 -1.26 -21.61
CA ASP A 476 -66.86 -0.94 -22.97
C ASP A 476 -68.34 -0.51 -23.04
N GLY A 477 -68.78 0.26 -22.03
CA GLY A 477 -70.16 0.75 -21.90
C GLY A 477 -71.19 -0.31 -21.49
N LYS A 478 -70.77 -1.51 -21.11
CA LYS A 478 -71.63 -2.59 -20.59
C LYS A 478 -71.46 -2.73 -19.08
N LEU A 479 -72.56 -2.78 -18.33
CA LEU A 479 -72.53 -3.00 -16.88
C LEU A 479 -71.88 -4.35 -16.52
N VAL A 480 -70.91 -4.31 -15.61
CA VAL A 480 -70.22 -5.47 -15.03
C VAL A 480 -70.32 -5.38 -13.50
N VAL A 481 -70.61 -6.50 -12.84
CA VAL A 481 -70.72 -6.56 -11.37
C VAL A 481 -69.42 -7.16 -10.81
N PRO A 482 -68.74 -6.51 -9.85
CA PRO A 482 -67.62 -7.11 -9.15
C PRO A 482 -68.01 -8.42 -8.47
N ASN A 483 -67.16 -9.44 -8.56
CA ASN A 483 -67.33 -10.72 -7.87
C ASN A 483 -66.92 -10.64 -6.39
N SER A 484 -65.99 -9.74 -6.05
CA SER A 484 -65.49 -9.52 -4.69
C SER A 484 -64.96 -8.08 -4.52
N VAL A 485 -64.97 -7.63 -3.27
CA VAL A 485 -64.23 -6.44 -2.80
C VAL A 485 -63.17 -6.90 -1.82
N LEU A 486 -62.00 -6.28 -1.85
CA LEU A 486 -60.94 -6.40 -0.85
C LEU A 486 -60.51 -4.99 -0.43
N VAL A 487 -60.28 -4.77 0.86
CA VAL A 487 -59.66 -3.55 1.40
C VAL A 487 -58.26 -3.93 1.90
N SER A 488 -57.25 -3.13 1.60
CA SER A 488 -55.86 -3.40 2.00
C SER A 488 -55.04 -2.11 2.00
N GLY A 489 -54.63 -1.64 3.18
CA GLY A 489 -53.89 -0.38 3.29
C GLY A 489 -54.75 0.81 2.84
N THR A 490 -54.29 1.57 1.86
CA THR A 490 -55.01 2.71 1.27
C THR A 490 -56.06 2.33 0.22
N ASP A 491 -56.14 1.05 -0.14
CA ASP A 491 -56.72 0.63 -1.42
C ASP A 491 -57.95 -0.26 -1.29
N VAL A 492 -58.90 -0.08 -2.22
CA VAL A 492 -60.07 -0.93 -2.40
C VAL A 492 -60.01 -1.61 -3.77
N THR A 493 -59.84 -2.94 -3.79
CA THR A 493 -59.72 -3.74 -5.02
C THR A 493 -61.02 -4.48 -5.35
N LEU A 494 -61.47 -4.35 -6.60
CA LEU A 494 -62.68 -4.95 -7.15
C LEU A 494 -62.32 -5.99 -8.23
N SER A 495 -62.64 -7.27 -7.99
CA SER A 495 -62.32 -8.36 -8.93
C SER A 495 -63.47 -8.71 -9.86
N PHE A 496 -63.17 -9.11 -11.10
CA PHE A 496 -64.16 -9.44 -12.14
C PHE A 496 -63.95 -10.83 -12.74
N VAL A 497 -65.01 -11.43 -13.29
CA VAL A 497 -64.96 -12.70 -14.04
C VAL A 497 -65.86 -12.60 -15.29
N PRO A 498 -65.30 -12.55 -16.52
CA PRO A 498 -63.87 -12.43 -16.82
C PRO A 498 -63.26 -11.14 -16.25
N PRO A 499 -61.94 -11.11 -16.01
CA PRO A 499 -61.21 -9.89 -15.64
C PRO A 499 -61.28 -8.83 -16.75
N ILE A 500 -60.93 -7.59 -16.42
CA ILE A 500 -60.83 -6.49 -17.40
C ILE A 500 -59.58 -6.71 -18.25
N GLU A 501 -59.73 -6.68 -19.57
CA GLU A 501 -58.63 -6.89 -20.53
C GLU A 501 -57.93 -5.56 -20.86
N ARG A 502 -56.75 -5.63 -21.47
CA ARG A 502 -56.02 -4.46 -21.96
C ARG A 502 -56.88 -3.68 -22.96
N ASP A 503 -56.70 -2.36 -22.98
CA ASP A 503 -57.39 -1.41 -23.88
C ASP A 503 -58.93 -1.32 -23.75
N GLN A 504 -59.57 -2.09 -22.84
CA GLN A 504 -61.00 -1.95 -22.53
C GLN A 504 -61.26 -0.64 -21.76
N ALA A 505 -62.36 0.04 -22.10
CA ALA A 505 -62.73 1.32 -21.52
C ALA A 505 -63.59 1.14 -20.25
N VAL A 506 -63.13 1.65 -19.10
CA VAL A 506 -63.78 1.45 -17.80
C VAL A 506 -64.43 2.72 -17.28
N THR A 507 -65.59 2.59 -16.62
CA THR A 507 -66.24 3.68 -15.86
C THR A 507 -66.83 3.12 -14.57
N PHE A 508 -66.62 3.81 -13.46
CA PHE A 508 -66.93 3.33 -12.10
C PHE A 508 -67.66 4.38 -11.25
N LYS A 509 -68.23 3.93 -10.14
CA LYS A 509 -68.94 4.74 -9.14
C LYS A 509 -68.97 3.99 -7.81
N TYR A 510 -68.88 4.70 -6.68
CA TYR A 510 -69.11 4.18 -5.32
C TYR A 510 -70.26 4.96 -4.65
N SER A 511 -70.97 4.39 -3.70
CA SER A 511 -72.04 5.07 -2.95
C SER A 511 -72.00 4.64 -1.48
N ASP A 512 -71.72 5.62 -0.62
CA ASP A 512 -71.77 5.51 0.84
C ASP A 512 -73.14 4.96 1.30
N PRO A 513 -73.18 3.89 2.13
CA PRO A 513 -74.41 3.35 2.70
C PRO A 513 -75.17 4.35 3.59
N SER A 514 -74.48 5.32 4.18
CA SER A 514 -74.91 6.12 5.32
C SER A 514 -74.70 7.63 5.09
N ALA A 515 -74.77 8.41 6.17
CA ALA A 515 -74.30 9.79 6.26
C ALA A 515 -73.69 10.08 7.66
N ALA A 516 -73.34 9.01 8.38
CA ALA A 516 -72.78 8.99 9.71
C ALA A 516 -72.07 7.64 9.88
N ASN A 517 -70.89 7.69 10.49
CA ASN A 517 -69.91 6.61 10.63
C ASN A 517 -70.54 5.20 10.67
N ASP A 518 -70.39 4.44 9.59
CA ASP A 518 -71.00 3.13 9.35
C ASP A 518 -69.92 2.09 9.03
N THR A 519 -69.89 1.02 9.82
CA THR A 519 -68.92 -0.07 9.66
C THR A 519 -68.99 -0.75 8.30
N ASP A 520 -70.09 -0.65 7.55
CA ASP A 520 -70.18 -1.23 6.21
C ASP A 520 -69.72 -0.27 5.08
N ALA A 521 -69.17 0.91 5.41
CA ALA A 521 -68.63 1.88 4.45
C ALA A 521 -67.12 1.67 4.18
N ILE A 522 -66.58 2.37 3.17
CA ILE A 522 -65.14 2.63 3.11
C ILE A 522 -64.80 3.61 4.25
N GLN A 523 -64.02 3.18 5.24
CA GLN A 523 -63.69 3.97 6.43
C GLN A 523 -62.21 3.84 6.82
N ASP A 524 -61.68 4.78 7.60
CA ASP A 524 -60.36 4.67 8.24
C ASP A 524 -60.37 3.71 9.46
N ILE A 525 -59.20 3.47 10.05
CA ILE A 525 -59.04 2.65 11.26
C ILE A 525 -59.69 3.30 12.51
N ALA A 526 -59.94 4.61 12.52
CA ALA A 526 -60.66 5.31 13.58
C ALA A 526 -62.20 5.23 13.41
N GLY A 527 -62.67 4.70 12.28
CA GLY A 527 -64.08 4.54 11.92
C GLY A 527 -64.72 5.78 11.29
N ASN A 528 -63.98 6.60 10.53
CA ASN A 528 -64.50 7.76 9.80
C ASN A 528 -64.79 7.42 8.32
N ASP A 529 -65.99 7.73 7.83
CA ASP A 529 -66.47 7.31 6.50
C ASP A 529 -65.92 8.17 5.35
N ALA A 530 -65.54 7.50 4.27
CA ALA A 530 -65.13 8.11 3.01
C ALA A 530 -66.33 8.55 2.14
N ALA A 531 -66.20 9.71 1.50
CA ALA A 531 -67.26 10.27 0.66
C ALA A 531 -67.57 9.42 -0.59
N SER A 532 -68.85 9.43 -1.01
CA SER A 532 -69.33 8.80 -2.24
C SER A 532 -68.60 9.30 -3.51
N ILE A 533 -68.18 8.40 -4.39
CA ILE A 533 -67.55 8.73 -5.67
C ILE A 533 -68.62 8.85 -6.78
N PRO A 534 -68.70 9.97 -7.54
CA PRO A 534 -69.60 10.09 -8.69
C PRO A 534 -69.20 9.15 -9.85
N GLU A 535 -70.03 9.07 -10.89
CA GLU A 535 -69.71 8.30 -12.10
C GLU A 535 -68.47 8.89 -12.79
N THR A 536 -67.39 8.12 -12.82
CA THR A 536 -66.04 8.53 -13.26
C THR A 536 -65.49 7.55 -14.29
N SER A 537 -65.06 8.06 -15.44
CA SER A 537 -64.37 7.24 -16.45
C SER A 537 -62.88 7.16 -16.16
N LEU A 538 -62.33 5.96 -16.23
CA LEU A 538 -60.90 5.69 -16.10
C LEU A 538 -60.16 6.17 -17.36
N ALA A 539 -58.97 6.74 -17.25
CA ALA A 539 -58.19 7.08 -18.43
C ALA A 539 -57.59 5.81 -19.06
N PRO A 540 -57.42 5.73 -20.40
CA PRO A 540 -56.81 4.57 -21.04
C PRO A 540 -55.38 4.28 -20.58
N SER A 541 -54.65 5.30 -20.09
CA SER A 541 -53.33 5.15 -19.48
C SER A 541 -53.33 4.32 -18.19
N ASP A 542 -54.48 4.29 -17.51
CA ASP A 542 -54.61 3.76 -16.15
C ASP A 542 -55.27 2.36 -16.17
N ASN A 543 -55.43 1.77 -17.37
CA ASN A 543 -55.71 0.34 -17.54
C ASN A 543 -54.38 -0.39 -17.79
N HIS A 544 -53.80 -0.92 -16.71
CA HIS A 544 -52.52 -1.65 -16.73
C HIS A 544 -52.69 -3.16 -16.94
N SER A 545 -53.89 -3.63 -17.32
CA SER A 545 -54.16 -5.05 -17.55
C SER A 545 -53.19 -5.67 -18.56
N THR A 546 -52.54 -6.76 -18.15
CA THR A 546 -51.66 -7.53 -19.04
C THR A 546 -52.43 -8.51 -19.91
N ILE A 547 -53.73 -8.70 -19.66
CA ILE A 547 -54.57 -9.68 -20.31
C ILE A 547 -54.90 -9.23 -21.74
N ASP A 548 -54.42 -10.01 -22.70
CA ASP A 548 -54.45 -9.73 -24.13
C ASP A 548 -54.66 -11.05 -24.89
N SER A 549 -55.40 -10.99 -26.00
CA SER A 549 -55.85 -12.15 -26.77
C SER A 549 -55.60 -12.01 -28.29
N THR A 550 -54.87 -10.99 -28.73
CA THR A 550 -54.51 -10.79 -30.13
C THR A 550 -53.14 -11.34 -30.46
N ALA A 551 -53.02 -12.17 -31.50
CA ALA A 551 -51.75 -12.81 -31.87
C ALA A 551 -50.89 -11.94 -32.82
N PRO A 552 -49.55 -11.95 -32.69
CA PRO A 552 -48.66 -11.20 -33.58
C PRO A 552 -48.73 -11.60 -35.06
N VAL A 553 -48.57 -10.59 -35.90
CA VAL A 553 -48.63 -10.66 -37.36
C VAL A 553 -47.30 -10.22 -37.98
N PHE A 554 -46.69 -11.13 -38.74
CA PHE A 554 -45.45 -10.89 -39.48
C PHE A 554 -45.63 -9.80 -40.55
N GLN A 555 -44.70 -8.84 -40.62
CA GLN A 555 -44.71 -7.71 -41.56
C GLN A 555 -43.63 -7.84 -42.66
N SER A 556 -42.37 -7.99 -42.27
CA SER A 556 -41.21 -7.92 -43.16
C SER A 556 -40.00 -8.66 -42.58
N ALA A 557 -38.95 -8.82 -43.38
CA ALA A 557 -37.67 -9.38 -42.94
C ALA A 557 -36.51 -8.69 -43.66
N GLU A 558 -35.35 -8.63 -43.01
CA GLU A 558 -34.09 -8.14 -43.56
C GLU A 558 -32.91 -8.93 -42.97
N VAL A 559 -31.75 -8.92 -43.63
CA VAL A 559 -30.48 -9.31 -43.01
C VAL A 559 -29.72 -8.04 -42.64
N ASN A 560 -29.42 -7.87 -41.36
CA ASN A 560 -28.72 -6.69 -40.86
C ASN A 560 -27.23 -6.70 -41.20
N THR A 561 -26.52 -5.61 -40.87
CA THR A 561 -25.07 -5.46 -41.10
C THR A 561 -24.21 -6.53 -40.41
N ALA A 562 -24.68 -7.12 -39.32
CA ALA A 562 -24.04 -8.21 -38.59
C ALA A 562 -24.35 -9.61 -39.15
N GLY A 563 -25.07 -9.71 -40.28
CA GLY A 563 -25.39 -11.00 -40.92
C GLY A 563 -26.44 -11.83 -40.18
N GLN A 564 -27.25 -11.19 -39.34
CA GLN A 564 -28.40 -11.81 -38.66
C GLN A 564 -29.66 -11.58 -39.49
N LEU A 565 -30.59 -12.55 -39.51
CA LEU A 565 -31.89 -12.40 -40.17
C LEU A 565 -32.93 -11.90 -39.16
N LEU A 566 -33.51 -10.74 -39.43
CA LEU A 566 -34.56 -10.11 -38.65
C LEU A 566 -35.92 -10.45 -39.27
N LEU A 567 -36.92 -10.76 -38.43
CA LEU A 567 -38.32 -10.91 -38.79
C LEU A 567 -39.14 -9.92 -37.95
N HIS A 568 -39.77 -8.95 -38.59
CA HIS A 568 -40.50 -7.86 -37.93
C HIS A 568 -41.99 -8.20 -37.78
N TYR A 569 -42.57 -7.87 -36.64
CA TYR A 569 -43.99 -8.04 -36.31
C TYR A 569 -44.68 -6.69 -36.05
N ASN A 570 -46.01 -6.68 -35.98
CA ASN A 570 -46.82 -5.48 -35.74
C ASN A 570 -46.85 -4.99 -34.28
N GLU A 571 -46.33 -5.78 -33.35
CA GLU A 571 -46.44 -5.57 -31.91
C GLU A 571 -45.26 -6.20 -31.17
N ALA A 572 -45.14 -5.94 -29.86
CA ALA A 572 -44.05 -6.43 -29.04
C ALA A 572 -44.19 -7.93 -28.72
N LEU A 573 -43.10 -8.66 -28.87
CA LEU A 573 -43.02 -10.10 -28.67
C LEU A 573 -42.47 -10.45 -27.28
N ASP A 574 -42.77 -11.67 -26.81
CA ASP A 574 -42.24 -12.18 -25.54
C ASP A 574 -40.71 -12.41 -25.61
N GLY A 575 -39.97 -11.60 -24.84
CA GLY A 575 -38.54 -11.72 -24.69
C GLY A 575 -38.05 -12.90 -23.86
N VAL A 576 -38.93 -13.59 -23.14
CA VAL A 576 -38.64 -14.72 -22.25
C VAL A 576 -38.77 -16.04 -23.00
N ASN A 577 -39.99 -16.38 -23.43
CA ASN A 577 -40.31 -17.61 -24.13
C ASN A 577 -39.98 -17.47 -25.62
N LYS A 578 -38.95 -18.19 -26.08
CA LYS A 578 -38.39 -18.05 -27.43
C LYS A 578 -38.64 -19.32 -28.23
N PRO A 579 -38.94 -19.20 -29.53
CA PRO A 579 -39.09 -20.37 -30.36
C PRO A 579 -37.79 -21.12 -30.55
N ASN A 580 -37.89 -22.44 -30.63
CA ASN A 580 -36.73 -23.30 -30.88
C ASN A 580 -36.15 -23.02 -32.28
N VAL A 581 -34.82 -23.08 -32.42
CA VAL A 581 -34.13 -22.90 -33.72
C VAL A 581 -34.63 -23.86 -34.81
N SER A 582 -35.19 -25.01 -34.43
CA SER A 582 -35.82 -25.99 -35.33
C SER A 582 -37.17 -25.59 -35.90
N ALA A 583 -37.85 -24.57 -35.35
CA ALA A 583 -39.06 -23.98 -35.93
C ALA A 583 -38.76 -23.25 -37.25
N PHE A 584 -37.50 -22.81 -37.41
CA PHE A 584 -37.03 -22.08 -38.58
C PHE A 584 -36.40 -23.01 -39.61
N THR A 585 -36.68 -22.76 -40.89
CA THR A 585 -35.95 -23.38 -42.01
C THR A 585 -35.39 -22.27 -42.87
N ILE A 586 -34.08 -22.05 -42.76
CA ILE A 586 -33.36 -21.00 -43.48
C ILE A 586 -32.49 -21.65 -44.55
N THR A 587 -32.38 -21.05 -45.74
CA THR A 587 -31.35 -21.43 -46.70
C THR A 587 -30.56 -20.21 -47.17
N VAL A 588 -29.25 -20.37 -47.31
CA VAL A 588 -28.31 -19.35 -47.79
C VAL A 588 -27.64 -19.91 -49.05
N ASN A 589 -27.77 -19.20 -50.18
CA ASN A 589 -27.42 -19.71 -51.52
C ASN A 589 -28.02 -21.10 -51.83
N GLY A 590 -29.18 -21.42 -51.27
CA GLY A 590 -29.87 -22.71 -51.44
C GLY A 590 -29.32 -23.88 -50.60
N GLN A 591 -28.33 -23.65 -49.73
CA GLN A 591 -27.95 -24.61 -48.68
C GLN A 591 -28.70 -24.32 -47.39
N THR A 592 -29.27 -25.34 -46.76
CA THR A 592 -29.94 -25.19 -45.46
C THR A 592 -28.94 -24.80 -44.38
N VAL A 593 -29.23 -23.71 -43.67
CA VAL A 593 -28.50 -23.28 -42.47
C VAL A 593 -29.45 -23.27 -41.29
N VAL A 594 -28.93 -23.55 -40.09
CA VAL A 594 -29.70 -23.56 -38.85
C VAL A 594 -29.25 -22.36 -38.02
N PRO A 595 -30.17 -21.51 -37.50
CA PRO A 595 -29.80 -20.45 -36.56
C PRO A 595 -29.11 -21.04 -35.32
N ASN A 596 -28.04 -20.39 -34.88
CA ASN A 596 -27.32 -20.73 -33.64
C ASN A 596 -28.06 -20.21 -32.41
N SER A 597 -28.79 -19.10 -32.55
CA SER A 597 -29.67 -18.56 -31.53
C SER A 597 -30.87 -17.85 -32.13
N VAL A 598 -31.93 -17.78 -31.34
CA VAL A 598 -33.06 -16.87 -31.51
C VAL A 598 -33.00 -15.86 -30.37
N THR A 599 -33.09 -14.58 -30.69
CA THR A 599 -33.29 -13.51 -29.71
C THR A 599 -34.48 -12.67 -30.14
N ILE A 600 -35.17 -12.07 -29.17
CA ILE A 600 -36.35 -11.23 -29.38
C ILE A 600 -36.00 -9.83 -28.90
N SER A 601 -36.32 -8.80 -29.68
CA SER A 601 -36.04 -7.40 -29.35
C SER A 601 -37.21 -6.52 -29.79
N GLY A 602 -38.08 -6.15 -28.85
CA GLY A 602 -39.31 -5.42 -29.16
C GLY A 602 -40.22 -6.26 -30.08
N SER A 603 -40.46 -5.79 -31.29
CA SER A 603 -41.26 -6.47 -32.33
C SER A 603 -40.49 -7.50 -33.16
N ASP A 604 -39.19 -7.66 -32.93
CA ASP A 604 -38.31 -8.32 -33.90
C ASP A 604 -37.77 -9.65 -33.40
N VAL A 605 -37.90 -10.69 -34.23
CA VAL A 605 -37.20 -11.96 -34.06
C VAL A 605 -35.86 -11.90 -34.80
N ILE A 606 -34.76 -11.94 -34.05
CA ILE A 606 -33.40 -11.88 -34.56
C ILE A 606 -32.82 -13.30 -34.55
N LEU A 607 -32.52 -13.83 -35.73
CA LEU A 607 -31.88 -15.13 -35.93
C LEU A 607 -30.39 -14.93 -36.21
N SER A 608 -29.55 -15.44 -35.31
CA SER A 608 -28.08 -15.37 -35.46
C SER A 608 -27.53 -16.67 -36.02
N PHE A 609 -26.48 -16.58 -36.83
CA PHE A 609 -25.82 -17.74 -37.46
C PHE A 609 -24.30 -17.68 -37.20
N PHE A 610 -23.65 -18.84 -37.14
CA PHE A 610 -22.19 -18.95 -37.09
C PHE A 610 -21.71 -19.99 -38.10
N PRO A 611 -21.06 -19.58 -39.22
CA PRO A 611 -20.79 -18.20 -39.61
C PRO A 611 -22.09 -17.40 -39.88
N ALA A 612 -22.03 -16.08 -39.70
CA ALA A 612 -23.16 -15.19 -39.99
C ALA A 612 -23.42 -15.11 -41.51
N ILE A 613 -24.61 -14.65 -41.90
CA ILE A 613 -24.96 -14.53 -43.32
C ILE A 613 -24.12 -13.42 -43.95
N GLU A 614 -23.26 -13.75 -44.90
CA GLU A 614 -22.41 -12.78 -45.61
C GLU A 614 -23.19 -11.90 -46.62
N ALA A 615 -22.56 -10.82 -47.05
CA ALA A 615 -23.04 -9.91 -48.09
C ALA A 615 -23.39 -10.64 -49.41
N GLY A 616 -24.51 -10.25 -50.04
CA GLY A 616 -24.87 -10.69 -51.40
C GLY A 616 -25.27 -12.17 -51.56
N LYS A 617 -25.34 -12.95 -50.48
CA LYS A 617 -25.94 -14.30 -50.51
C LYS A 617 -27.45 -14.19 -50.68
N THR A 618 -28.07 -15.13 -51.40
CA THR A 618 -29.53 -15.24 -51.45
C THR A 618 -30.04 -15.96 -50.20
N VAL A 619 -31.09 -15.43 -49.57
CA VAL A 619 -31.66 -16.00 -48.34
C VAL A 619 -33.11 -16.39 -48.58
N THR A 620 -33.48 -17.61 -48.18
CA THR A 620 -34.90 -17.98 -47.99
C THR A 620 -35.14 -18.38 -46.55
N PHE A 621 -36.34 -18.10 -46.06
CA PHE A 621 -36.74 -18.39 -44.69
C PHE A 621 -38.16 -18.93 -44.62
N LYS A 622 -38.43 -19.66 -43.55
CA LYS A 622 -39.73 -20.22 -43.18
C LYS A 622 -39.77 -20.31 -41.66
N TYR A 623 -40.89 -19.97 -41.05
CA TYR A 623 -41.18 -20.25 -39.64
C TYR A 623 -42.36 -21.23 -39.55
N THR A 624 -42.29 -22.18 -38.63
CA THR A 624 -43.36 -23.13 -38.36
C THR A 624 -43.70 -23.05 -36.89
N ASP A 625 -44.91 -22.60 -36.62
CA ASP A 625 -45.59 -22.73 -35.33
C ASP A 625 -45.46 -24.19 -34.83
N PRO A 626 -44.96 -24.46 -33.61
CA PRO A 626 -44.79 -25.81 -33.11
C PRO A 626 -46.12 -26.55 -32.96
N THR A 627 -47.22 -25.85 -32.67
CA THR A 627 -48.54 -26.45 -32.48
C THR A 627 -49.61 -25.72 -33.30
N ALA A 628 -50.76 -25.42 -32.69
CA ALA A 628 -51.91 -24.79 -33.34
C ALA A 628 -52.70 -23.92 -32.35
N GLY A 629 -52.05 -23.49 -31.26
CA GLY A 629 -52.63 -22.69 -30.20
C GLY A 629 -51.69 -22.58 -29.00
N ASN A 630 -51.59 -21.35 -28.51
CA ASN A 630 -50.74 -20.79 -27.45
C ASN A 630 -49.76 -21.79 -26.79
N ASP A 631 -48.51 -21.82 -27.25
CA ASP A 631 -47.40 -22.58 -26.66
C ASP A 631 -46.08 -21.81 -26.56
N ALA A 632 -45.41 -21.94 -25.40
CA ALA A 632 -44.20 -21.20 -25.05
C ALA A 632 -42.94 -21.49 -25.91
N ASN A 633 -43.06 -22.23 -27.01
CA ASN A 633 -42.01 -22.42 -28.02
C ASN A 633 -42.40 -21.83 -29.39
N ALA A 634 -43.49 -21.08 -29.47
CA ALA A 634 -43.85 -20.26 -30.62
C ALA A 634 -43.13 -18.90 -30.58
N ILE A 635 -43.24 -18.15 -31.69
CA ILE A 635 -43.16 -16.69 -31.66
C ILE A 635 -44.49 -16.23 -31.07
N GLN A 636 -44.48 -15.53 -29.94
CA GLN A 636 -45.70 -15.11 -29.25
C GLN A 636 -45.60 -13.66 -28.75
N ASP A 637 -46.74 -13.02 -28.48
CA ASP A 637 -46.79 -11.77 -27.73
C ASP A 637 -46.47 -11.99 -26.24
N ILE A 638 -46.41 -10.90 -25.46
CA ILE A 638 -46.16 -10.94 -24.01
C ILE A 638 -47.27 -11.68 -23.23
N ALA A 639 -48.48 -11.84 -23.79
CA ALA A 639 -49.59 -12.58 -23.19
C ALA A 639 -49.62 -14.08 -23.57
N GLY A 640 -48.73 -14.52 -24.46
CA GLY A 640 -48.61 -15.91 -24.92
C GLY A 640 -49.50 -16.28 -26.10
N ASN A 641 -49.92 -15.33 -26.94
CA ASN A 641 -50.67 -15.59 -28.18
C ASN A 641 -49.72 -15.88 -29.36
N ASP A 642 -49.89 -17.04 -30.00
CA ASP A 642 -48.96 -17.53 -31.03
C ASP A 642 -49.11 -16.84 -32.38
N ALA A 643 -48.00 -16.33 -32.90
CA ALA A 643 -47.90 -15.79 -34.25
C ALA A 643 -47.99 -16.89 -35.32
N ALA A 644 -48.71 -16.60 -36.39
CA ALA A 644 -48.92 -17.56 -37.48
C ALA A 644 -47.63 -18.00 -38.20
N SER A 645 -47.59 -19.27 -38.63
CA SER A 645 -46.50 -19.84 -39.44
C SER A 645 -46.21 -19.03 -40.71
N ILE A 646 -44.93 -18.69 -40.96
CA ILE A 646 -44.49 -18.00 -42.17
C ILE A 646 -44.16 -19.03 -43.27
N PRO A 647 -44.79 -18.99 -44.46
CA PRO A 647 -44.46 -19.88 -45.58
C PRO A 647 -43.03 -19.63 -46.11
N VAL A 648 -42.52 -20.53 -46.94
CA VAL A 648 -41.19 -20.37 -47.56
C VAL A 648 -41.15 -19.08 -48.38
N THR A 649 -40.39 -18.11 -47.89
CA THR A 649 -40.30 -16.74 -48.40
C THR A 649 -38.86 -16.48 -48.84
N ASN A 650 -38.67 -15.82 -49.98
CA ASN A 650 -37.35 -15.42 -50.47
C ASN A 650 -37.09 -13.95 -50.10
N LEU A 651 -36.02 -13.70 -49.36
CA LEU A 651 -35.60 -12.35 -49.01
C LEU A 651 -35.16 -11.59 -50.28
N PRO A 652 -35.68 -10.38 -50.55
CA PRO A 652 -35.22 -9.57 -51.67
C PRO A 652 -33.72 -9.25 -51.53
N PRO A 653 -32.93 -9.28 -52.62
CA PRO A 653 -31.49 -9.00 -52.53
C PRO A 653 -31.12 -7.59 -52.04
N ALA A 654 -32.07 -6.64 -52.10
CA ALA A 654 -31.89 -5.30 -51.56
C ALA A 654 -31.91 -5.26 -50.03
N ASP A 655 -32.54 -6.26 -49.40
CA ASP A 655 -32.80 -6.32 -47.95
C ASP A 655 -31.76 -7.25 -47.26
N ASN A 656 -30.65 -7.56 -47.94
CA ASN A 656 -29.45 -8.16 -47.32
C ASN A 656 -28.37 -7.08 -47.20
N HIS A 657 -28.26 -6.50 -46.00
CA HIS A 657 -27.36 -5.42 -45.64
C HIS A 657 -26.06 -5.91 -44.96
N SER A 658 -25.79 -7.22 -44.94
CA SER A 658 -24.62 -7.78 -44.26
C SER A 658 -23.29 -7.20 -44.74
N MET A 659 -22.39 -6.99 -43.78
CA MET A 659 -21.00 -6.59 -43.99
C MET A 659 -19.99 -7.60 -43.42
N VAL A 660 -20.44 -8.81 -43.08
CA VAL A 660 -19.59 -9.82 -42.40
C VAL A 660 -18.54 -10.38 -43.35
N ASP A 661 -17.29 -10.41 -42.88
CA ASP A 661 -16.16 -11.10 -43.51
C ASP A 661 -15.74 -12.31 -42.67
N SER A 662 -15.68 -13.48 -43.33
CA SER A 662 -15.36 -14.78 -42.72
C SER A 662 -14.03 -15.36 -43.23
N THR A 663 -13.23 -14.57 -43.93
CA THR A 663 -12.00 -15.02 -44.59
C THR A 663 -10.84 -14.94 -43.60
N ALA A 664 -10.37 -16.07 -43.08
CA ALA A 664 -9.21 -16.05 -42.19
C ALA A 664 -7.93 -15.56 -42.91
N PRO A 665 -7.10 -14.74 -42.24
CA PRO A 665 -5.82 -14.31 -42.80
C PRO A 665 -4.88 -15.50 -43.03
N ASP A 666 -3.92 -15.33 -43.94
CA ASP A 666 -2.81 -16.27 -44.09
C ASP A 666 -1.98 -16.35 -42.78
N ALA A 667 -1.36 -17.50 -42.53
CA ALA A 667 -0.50 -17.69 -41.36
C ALA A 667 0.70 -16.72 -41.40
N PRO A 668 1.03 -16.03 -40.29
CA PRO A 668 2.15 -15.09 -40.27
C PRO A 668 3.47 -15.81 -40.49
N ILE A 669 4.41 -15.11 -41.11
CA ILE A 669 5.77 -15.59 -41.38
C ILE A 669 6.71 -14.85 -40.44
N ILE A 670 7.38 -15.57 -39.53
CA ILE A 670 8.53 -15.03 -38.80
C ILE A 670 9.72 -15.06 -39.76
N LEU A 671 10.26 -13.88 -40.10
CA LEU A 671 11.35 -13.73 -41.06
C LEU A 671 12.74 -13.80 -40.39
N GLY A 672 12.84 -13.33 -39.16
CA GLY A 672 14.06 -13.30 -38.37
C GLY A 672 13.83 -12.76 -36.97
N ALA A 673 14.91 -12.63 -36.23
CA ALA A 673 14.99 -11.76 -35.06
C ALA A 673 16.26 -10.91 -35.17
N GLU A 674 16.34 -9.80 -34.45
CA GLU A 674 17.57 -9.01 -34.33
C GLU A 674 18.10 -9.14 -32.90
N ASP A 675 19.40 -9.40 -32.78
CA ASP A 675 20.12 -9.32 -31.50
C ASP A 675 20.32 -7.84 -31.15
N ASN A 676 19.91 -7.40 -29.95
CA ASN A 676 20.12 -6.03 -29.46
C ASN A 676 21.16 -5.92 -28.33
N VAL A 677 21.81 -7.03 -27.92
CA VAL A 677 22.87 -7.02 -26.89
C VAL A 677 24.24 -7.25 -27.53
N GLY A 678 25.18 -6.32 -27.29
CA GLY A 678 26.55 -6.45 -27.78
C GLY A 678 26.72 -6.15 -29.27
N VAL A 679 26.71 -7.18 -30.14
CA VAL A 679 26.92 -7.02 -31.59
C VAL A 679 25.64 -7.37 -32.33
N SER A 680 24.88 -6.34 -32.72
CA SER A 680 23.62 -6.55 -33.42
C SER A 680 23.80 -7.31 -34.75
N GLU A 681 23.14 -8.46 -34.85
CA GLU A 681 23.08 -9.31 -36.02
C GLU A 681 21.69 -9.91 -36.24
N ASN A 682 21.35 -10.22 -37.50
CA ASN A 682 20.08 -10.85 -37.86
C ASN A 682 20.14 -12.35 -37.57
N LEU A 683 19.38 -12.76 -36.57
CA LEU A 683 19.20 -14.14 -36.12
C LEU A 683 18.18 -14.83 -37.02
N TYR A 684 18.54 -16.02 -37.51
CA TYR A 684 17.63 -16.92 -38.23
C TYR A 684 17.30 -18.15 -37.37
N SER A 685 16.19 -18.84 -37.66
CA SER A 685 15.74 -20.02 -36.89
C SER A 685 16.86 -21.06 -36.73
N GLY A 686 17.31 -21.26 -35.49
CA GLY A 686 18.45 -22.09 -35.09
C GLY A 686 19.70 -21.31 -34.62
N ALA A 687 19.65 -19.98 -34.56
CA ALA A 687 20.73 -19.13 -34.06
C ALA A 687 20.85 -19.14 -32.51
N LYS A 688 21.89 -18.46 -32.00
CA LYS A 688 22.13 -18.22 -30.57
C LYS A 688 22.34 -16.72 -30.31
N THR A 689 22.07 -16.26 -29.09
CA THR A 689 22.20 -14.84 -28.70
C THR A 689 22.42 -14.67 -27.19
N ASP A 690 23.10 -13.61 -26.75
CA ASP A 690 23.08 -13.15 -25.34
C ASP A 690 21.91 -12.22 -24.98
N ASP A 691 21.10 -11.85 -25.97
CA ASP A 691 19.92 -11.00 -25.81
C ASP A 691 18.70 -11.80 -25.30
N SER A 692 18.27 -11.48 -24.09
CA SER A 692 17.04 -11.99 -23.48
C SER A 692 15.75 -11.31 -23.99
N THR A 693 15.85 -10.40 -24.95
CA THR A 693 14.79 -9.52 -25.46
C THR A 693 14.88 -9.29 -26.99
N PRO A 694 15.12 -10.33 -27.82
CA PRO A 694 15.42 -10.16 -29.23
C PRO A 694 14.22 -9.67 -30.05
N THR A 695 14.46 -8.73 -30.95
CA THR A 695 13.39 -8.10 -31.75
C THR A 695 12.97 -9.02 -32.90
N LEU A 696 11.95 -9.85 -32.69
CA LEU A 696 11.36 -10.71 -33.72
C LEU A 696 10.68 -9.85 -34.79
N TYR A 697 10.86 -10.18 -36.07
CA TYR A 697 10.15 -9.49 -37.16
C TYR A 697 9.60 -10.46 -38.19
N GLY A 698 8.50 -10.06 -38.85
CA GLY A 698 7.78 -10.92 -39.77
C GLY A 698 6.80 -10.20 -40.68
N THR A 699 6.04 -11.00 -41.44
CA THR A 699 4.92 -10.53 -42.25
C THR A 699 3.62 -11.27 -41.96
N ALA A 700 2.49 -10.64 -42.19
CA ALA A 700 1.14 -11.14 -42.02
C ALA A 700 0.16 -10.33 -42.90
N GLU A 701 -1.15 -10.56 -42.75
CA GLU A 701 -2.14 -9.66 -43.35
C GLU A 701 -2.06 -8.25 -42.72
N LYS A 702 -2.15 -7.21 -43.55
CA LYS A 702 -2.11 -5.81 -43.12
C LYS A 702 -3.17 -5.49 -42.05
N GLY A 703 -2.81 -4.74 -41.02
CA GLY A 703 -3.71 -4.38 -39.92
C GLY A 703 -4.15 -5.55 -39.02
N SER A 704 -3.65 -6.77 -39.23
CA SER A 704 -3.99 -7.92 -38.39
C SER A 704 -3.24 -7.90 -37.05
N ILE A 705 -3.88 -8.37 -35.98
CA ILE A 705 -3.28 -8.54 -34.66
C ILE A 705 -2.52 -9.86 -34.63
N ILE A 706 -1.22 -9.81 -34.43
CA ILE A 706 -0.34 -10.97 -34.35
C ILE A 706 -0.23 -11.39 -32.89
N THR A 707 -0.43 -12.67 -32.60
CA THR A 707 -0.23 -13.27 -31.27
C THR A 707 1.02 -14.13 -31.29
N ILE A 708 1.97 -13.87 -30.39
CA ILE A 708 3.26 -14.58 -30.31
C ILE A 708 3.19 -15.61 -29.17
N TYR A 709 3.71 -16.80 -29.46
CA TYR A 709 3.81 -17.93 -28.54
C TYR A 709 5.28 -18.36 -28.41
N VAL A 710 5.76 -18.49 -27.18
CA VAL A 710 7.07 -19.07 -26.84
C VAL A 710 6.82 -20.40 -26.12
N ASP A 711 7.39 -21.48 -26.64
CA ASP A 711 7.21 -22.86 -26.17
C ASP A 711 5.73 -23.28 -26.03
N GLY A 712 4.88 -22.71 -26.90
CA GLY A 712 3.43 -22.93 -26.92
C GLY A 712 2.62 -22.04 -25.96
N VAL A 713 3.26 -21.22 -25.12
CA VAL A 713 2.61 -20.27 -24.22
C VAL A 713 2.52 -18.90 -24.89
N LYS A 714 1.33 -18.27 -24.88
CA LYS A 714 1.17 -16.89 -25.37
C LYS A 714 1.98 -15.94 -24.50
N VAL A 715 2.92 -15.21 -25.10
CA VAL A 715 3.73 -14.18 -24.40
C VAL A 715 3.24 -12.76 -24.67
N GLY A 716 2.61 -12.51 -25.81
CA GLY A 716 2.07 -11.18 -26.12
C GLY A 716 1.42 -11.08 -27.49
N THR A 717 1.16 -9.84 -27.89
CA THR A 717 0.57 -9.48 -29.18
C THR A 717 1.24 -8.23 -29.74
N THR A 718 1.24 -8.09 -31.06
CA THR A 718 1.65 -6.89 -31.80
C THR A 718 0.70 -6.71 -32.99
N ASN A 719 0.83 -5.63 -33.75
CA ASN A 719 0.02 -5.38 -34.94
C ASN A 719 0.88 -5.48 -36.20
N ALA A 720 0.29 -6.00 -37.27
CA ALA A 720 0.85 -5.85 -38.61
C ALA A 720 0.48 -4.48 -39.18
N ASP A 721 1.48 -3.75 -39.69
CA ASP A 721 1.33 -2.42 -40.27
C ASP A 721 0.49 -2.43 -41.57
N ASN A 722 0.31 -1.25 -42.17
CA ASN A 722 -0.42 -1.09 -43.44
C ASN A 722 0.26 -1.77 -44.66
N LEU A 723 1.49 -2.26 -44.50
CA LEU A 723 2.26 -3.04 -45.48
C LEU A 723 2.31 -4.54 -45.14
N GLY A 724 1.70 -4.96 -44.03
CA GLY A 724 1.69 -6.34 -43.55
C GLY A 724 2.96 -6.77 -42.81
N LYS A 725 3.80 -5.85 -42.33
CA LYS A 725 4.97 -6.16 -41.50
C LYS A 725 4.65 -6.03 -40.01
N TRP A 726 5.29 -6.84 -39.17
CA TRP A 726 5.14 -6.76 -37.72
C TRP A 726 6.48 -6.98 -37.01
N SER A 727 6.58 -6.46 -35.78
CA SER A 727 7.73 -6.65 -34.88
C SER A 727 7.26 -6.92 -33.44
N TYR A 728 7.99 -7.75 -32.68
CA TYR A 728 7.69 -8.06 -31.28
C TYR A 728 8.93 -8.53 -30.51
N GLU A 729 9.08 -8.08 -29.26
CA GLU A 729 10.20 -8.40 -28.37
C GLU A 729 9.70 -9.28 -27.21
N PRO A 730 9.83 -10.61 -27.28
CA PRO A 730 9.57 -11.48 -26.14
C PRO A 730 10.71 -11.37 -25.12
N THR A 731 10.37 -11.30 -23.84
CA THR A 731 11.34 -11.63 -22.79
C THR A 731 11.55 -13.14 -22.77
N LEU A 732 12.78 -13.57 -23.06
CA LEU A 732 13.22 -14.96 -23.12
C LEU A 732 14.17 -15.25 -21.94
N THR A 733 14.11 -16.48 -21.44
CA THR A 733 15.06 -16.96 -20.42
C THR A 733 16.32 -17.52 -21.09
N TYR A 734 17.43 -17.60 -20.36
CA TYR A 734 18.70 -18.14 -20.86
C TYR A 734 18.66 -19.67 -21.12
N THR A 735 17.94 -20.09 -22.18
CA THR A 735 17.73 -21.47 -22.64
C THR A 735 17.29 -21.50 -24.10
N ASN A 736 16.94 -22.69 -24.62
CA ASN A 736 16.38 -22.87 -25.96
C ASN A 736 14.86 -22.68 -25.96
N HIS A 737 14.37 -21.91 -26.93
CA HIS A 737 12.97 -21.54 -27.11
C HIS A 737 12.47 -21.86 -28.53
N ILE A 738 11.21 -22.29 -28.64
CA ILE A 738 10.48 -22.46 -29.90
C ILE A 738 9.41 -21.38 -30.00
N ILE A 739 9.54 -20.51 -30.99
CA ILE A 739 8.67 -19.35 -31.19
C ILE A 739 7.76 -19.57 -32.39
N THR A 740 6.47 -19.25 -32.24
CA THR A 740 5.45 -19.31 -33.30
C THR A 740 4.47 -18.15 -33.17
N ALA A 741 3.71 -17.84 -34.22
CA ALA A 741 2.71 -16.77 -34.21
C ALA A 741 1.41 -17.14 -34.95
N THR A 742 0.31 -16.47 -34.60
CA THR A 742 -0.96 -16.46 -35.38
C THR A 742 -1.35 -15.01 -35.69
N ALA A 743 -2.08 -14.78 -36.79
CA ALA A 743 -2.63 -13.48 -37.16
C ALA A 743 -4.15 -13.46 -36.98
N LYS A 744 -4.72 -12.32 -36.58
CA LYS A 744 -6.16 -12.10 -36.45
C LYS A 744 -6.57 -10.84 -37.22
N ASP A 745 -7.43 -10.98 -38.22
CA ASP A 745 -7.86 -9.84 -39.04
C ASP A 745 -8.81 -8.88 -38.28
N ALA A 746 -9.24 -7.80 -38.96
CA ALA A 746 -10.17 -6.82 -38.41
C ALA A 746 -11.60 -7.35 -38.19
N ALA A 747 -12.01 -8.40 -38.91
CA ALA A 747 -13.29 -9.09 -38.71
C ALA A 747 -13.24 -10.11 -37.54
N GLY A 748 -12.04 -10.42 -37.08
CA GLY A 748 -11.74 -11.29 -35.96
C GLY A 748 -11.40 -12.74 -36.32
N ASN A 749 -11.26 -13.07 -37.60
CA ASN A 749 -10.86 -14.41 -38.04
C ASN A 749 -9.37 -14.64 -37.74
N VAL A 750 -9.00 -15.85 -37.29
CA VAL A 750 -7.63 -16.19 -36.87
C VAL A 750 -7.00 -17.20 -37.82
N SER A 751 -5.74 -16.95 -38.22
CA SER A 751 -4.95 -17.80 -39.09
C SER A 751 -4.47 -19.09 -38.40
N GLY A 752 -3.85 -19.98 -39.20
CA GLY A 752 -3.00 -21.04 -38.65
C GLY A 752 -1.72 -20.50 -37.99
N LEU A 753 -1.03 -21.36 -37.24
CA LEU A 753 0.30 -21.07 -36.68
C LEU A 753 1.35 -20.91 -37.79
N SER A 754 2.31 -20.02 -37.55
CA SER A 754 3.54 -19.88 -38.33
C SER A 754 4.39 -21.17 -38.28
N ASN A 755 5.40 -21.23 -39.15
CA ASN A 755 6.52 -22.16 -38.96
C ASN A 755 7.29 -21.82 -37.65
N ASN A 756 7.97 -22.82 -37.09
CA ASN A 756 8.80 -22.66 -35.88
C ASN A 756 10.04 -21.80 -36.14
N PHE A 757 10.21 -20.75 -35.33
CA PHE A 757 11.46 -20.02 -35.18
C PHE A 757 12.14 -20.47 -33.88
N ASN A 758 13.24 -21.24 -34.00
CA ASN A 758 13.97 -21.74 -32.83
C ASN A 758 15.10 -20.76 -32.47
N LEU A 759 15.34 -20.51 -31.19
CA LEU A 759 16.41 -19.62 -30.73
C LEU A 759 17.00 -20.14 -29.40
N GLU A 760 18.31 -20.00 -29.22
CA GLU A 760 19.02 -20.32 -27.96
C GLU A 760 19.58 -19.04 -27.33
N VAL A 761 19.23 -18.79 -26.07
CA VAL A 761 19.62 -17.57 -25.34
C VAL A 761 20.59 -17.92 -24.21
N TYR A 762 21.66 -17.14 -24.01
CA TYR A 762 22.65 -17.33 -22.94
C TYR A 762 22.98 -16.02 -22.20
N ALA A 763 23.60 -16.09 -21.02
CA ALA A 763 23.85 -14.90 -20.20
C ALA A 763 25.10 -14.10 -20.65
N PRO A 764 25.09 -12.75 -20.61
CA PRO A 764 26.22 -11.91 -21.00
C PRO A 764 27.41 -12.04 -20.03
N SER A 765 28.64 -11.84 -20.54
CA SER A 765 29.89 -12.19 -19.84
C SER A 765 30.60 -11.01 -19.17
N ALA A 766 30.73 -11.08 -17.84
CA ALA A 766 31.41 -10.09 -16.99
C ALA A 766 32.95 -10.04 -17.12
N ASP A 767 33.58 -10.89 -17.95
CA ASP A 767 35.04 -10.93 -18.15
C ASP A 767 35.52 -10.16 -19.40
N SER A 768 34.61 -9.45 -20.08
CA SER A 768 34.88 -8.81 -21.39
C SER A 768 35.50 -7.43 -21.24
N ASN A 769 36.71 -7.20 -21.77
CA ASN A 769 37.31 -5.86 -21.88
C ASN A 769 36.46 -4.91 -22.77
N PRO A 770 36.63 -3.57 -22.65
CA PRO A 770 36.01 -2.59 -23.53
C PRO A 770 36.08 -2.91 -25.03
N LEU A 771 35.03 -2.60 -25.78
CA LEU A 771 35.04 -2.62 -27.24
C LEU A 771 35.39 -1.22 -27.77
N VAL A 772 36.50 -1.10 -28.50
CA VAL A 772 36.87 0.13 -29.22
C VAL A 772 36.96 -0.12 -30.72
N ILE A 773 36.47 0.83 -31.52
CA ILE A 773 36.41 0.71 -32.98
C ILE A 773 36.86 2.02 -33.64
N LEU A 774 37.61 1.87 -34.74
CA LEU A 774 38.06 2.94 -35.64
C LEU A 774 37.63 2.57 -37.08
N LYS A 775 36.47 3.07 -37.55
CA LYS A 775 35.64 2.47 -38.63
C LYS A 775 35.50 3.39 -39.85
N GLN A 776 35.61 2.93 -41.11
CA GLN A 776 35.45 3.78 -42.31
C GLN A 776 34.04 4.38 -42.53
N GLY A 777 33.97 5.70 -42.81
CA GLY A 777 32.90 6.42 -43.52
C GLY A 777 31.52 6.43 -42.86
N ALA A 778 31.33 7.17 -41.76
CA ALA A 778 30.18 6.97 -40.87
C ALA A 778 29.87 8.17 -39.91
N LEU A 779 28.59 8.56 -39.68
CA LEU A 779 28.10 9.63 -38.74
C LEU A 779 26.86 9.37 -37.78
N LEU A 780 26.93 8.58 -36.70
CA LEU A 780 26.07 8.44 -35.48
C LEU A 780 24.81 7.57 -35.45
N GLY A 781 24.56 7.10 -34.22
CA GLY A 781 23.40 6.40 -33.64
C GLY A 781 23.73 6.14 -32.16
N LEU A 782 22.79 6.38 -31.24
CA LEU A 782 22.93 5.98 -29.84
C LEU A 782 22.77 4.46 -29.76
N ILE A 783 23.61 3.78 -28.99
CA ILE A 783 23.41 2.35 -28.73
C ILE A 783 22.23 2.22 -27.78
N GLU A 784 21.29 1.31 -28.10
CA GLU A 784 19.92 1.18 -27.57
C GLU A 784 18.82 1.95 -28.35
N ALA A 785 19.16 2.86 -29.27
CA ALA A 785 18.13 3.52 -30.10
C ALA A 785 17.55 2.59 -31.20
N ASP A 786 18.17 1.43 -31.39
CA ASP A 786 17.85 0.40 -32.38
C ASP A 786 16.46 -0.22 -32.15
N ALA A 787 16.14 -0.58 -30.89
CA ALA A 787 14.90 -1.25 -30.50
C ALA A 787 13.65 -0.34 -30.51
N LEU A 788 13.84 0.98 -30.37
CA LEU A 788 12.74 1.96 -30.24
C LEU A 788 12.63 2.97 -31.40
N GLY A 789 13.46 2.82 -32.44
CA GLY A 789 13.40 3.64 -33.67
C GLY A 789 13.87 5.08 -33.51
N LEU A 790 14.68 5.37 -32.49
CA LEU A 790 14.86 6.74 -31.97
C LEU A 790 16.01 7.58 -32.55
N LEU A 791 17.00 7.01 -33.25
CA LEU A 791 17.71 7.71 -34.35
C LEU A 791 18.82 6.95 -35.08
N LYS A 792 18.92 7.19 -36.40
CA LYS A 792 20.15 7.01 -37.18
C LYS A 792 20.53 8.31 -37.89
N LEU A 793 21.81 8.65 -37.75
CA LEU A 793 22.49 9.80 -38.36
C LEU A 793 23.62 9.33 -39.34
N ASP A 794 23.91 8.01 -39.31
CA ASP A 794 24.64 7.16 -40.28
C ASP A 794 26.03 6.58 -39.87
N ASN A 795 26.16 5.90 -38.68
CA ASN A 795 27.26 4.98 -38.15
C ASN A 795 28.54 5.68 -37.57
N GLN A 796 29.59 5.08 -36.94
CA GLN A 796 30.70 5.91 -36.31
C GLN A 796 32.16 5.68 -36.71
N PRO A 797 33.03 6.73 -36.76
CA PRO A 797 34.46 6.59 -36.97
C PRO A 797 35.18 6.26 -35.65
N LEU A 798 34.66 6.68 -34.50
CA LEU A 798 35.21 6.47 -33.17
C LEU A 798 34.15 5.78 -32.30
N VAL A 799 34.51 4.67 -31.66
CA VAL A 799 33.65 3.94 -30.73
C VAL A 799 34.49 3.56 -29.52
N ALA A 800 33.93 3.74 -28.32
CA ALA A 800 34.44 3.17 -27.08
C ALA A 800 33.25 2.77 -26.19
N LEU A 801 33.16 1.49 -25.89
CA LEU A 801 32.07 0.85 -25.15
C LEU A 801 32.66 -0.14 -24.15
N ASP A 802 31.89 -0.48 -23.14
CA ASP A 802 32.22 -1.48 -22.14
C ASP A 802 30.98 -2.32 -21.79
N ALA A 803 31.14 -3.63 -21.62
CA ALA A 803 30.02 -4.54 -21.40
C ALA A 803 29.33 -4.33 -20.04
N ASN A 804 30.05 -3.73 -19.09
CA ASN A 804 29.59 -3.35 -17.75
C ASN A 804 29.37 -1.83 -17.62
N ASN A 805 29.40 -1.09 -18.74
CA ASN A 805 29.01 0.33 -18.85
C ASN A 805 29.83 1.30 -17.95
N ASP A 806 31.08 0.97 -17.61
CA ASP A 806 31.83 1.67 -16.54
C ASP A 806 33.19 2.29 -16.94
N LEU A 807 33.31 2.74 -18.19
CA LEU A 807 34.51 3.37 -18.77
C LEU A 807 35.13 4.47 -17.88
N LYS A 808 36.35 4.29 -17.38
CA LYS A 808 37.07 5.32 -16.61
C LYS A 808 37.85 6.32 -17.45
N LYS A 809 38.26 5.95 -18.67
CA LYS A 809 39.14 6.80 -19.49
C LYS A 809 39.05 6.42 -20.96
N VAL A 810 38.95 7.43 -21.82
CA VAL A 810 39.09 7.27 -23.28
C VAL A 810 40.19 8.20 -23.78
N VAL A 811 41.06 7.71 -24.67
CA VAL A 811 42.15 8.50 -25.27
C VAL A 811 42.14 8.30 -26.77
N ILE A 812 42.17 9.42 -27.52
CA ILE A 812 42.38 9.41 -28.96
C ILE A 812 43.70 10.12 -29.24
N SER A 813 44.55 9.51 -30.06
CA SER A 813 45.83 10.09 -30.43
C SER A 813 46.18 9.85 -31.89
N VAL A 814 46.87 10.82 -32.46
CA VAL A 814 47.39 10.80 -33.83
C VAL A 814 48.88 11.10 -33.76
N SER A 815 49.71 10.14 -34.18
CA SER A 815 51.18 10.25 -34.19
C SER A 815 51.68 10.51 -35.61
N THR A 816 52.49 11.57 -35.81
CA THR A 816 52.87 12.11 -37.14
C THR A 816 54.29 12.71 -37.15
N LEU A 817 54.92 12.72 -38.33
CA LEU A 817 56.23 13.38 -38.55
C LEU A 817 56.17 14.92 -38.61
N ILE A 818 54.97 15.50 -38.74
CA ILE A 818 54.72 16.95 -38.79
C ILE A 818 53.65 17.32 -37.76
N ASN A 819 53.73 18.53 -37.20
CA ASN A 819 52.72 19.04 -36.26
C ASN A 819 51.37 19.18 -36.98
N LEU A 820 50.36 18.46 -36.49
CA LEU A 820 48.96 18.62 -36.90
C LEU A 820 48.25 19.42 -35.82
N GLY A 821 47.33 20.30 -36.22
CA GLY A 821 46.64 21.23 -35.32
C GLY A 821 45.88 20.56 -34.18
N ALA A 822 45.40 21.39 -33.25
CA ALA A 822 44.61 20.96 -32.11
C ALA A 822 43.37 20.15 -32.52
N TRP A 823 42.89 19.31 -31.60
CA TRP A 823 41.62 18.62 -31.79
C TRP A 823 40.47 19.62 -31.63
N THR A 824 39.44 19.48 -32.46
CA THR A 824 38.16 20.14 -32.26
C THR A 824 37.24 19.18 -31.53
N ALA A 825 36.63 19.62 -30.44
CA ALA A 825 35.63 18.92 -29.66
C ALA A 825 34.75 19.97 -28.96
N SER A 826 33.57 19.59 -28.48
CA SER A 826 32.69 20.53 -27.78
C SER A 826 33.08 20.72 -26.32
N ASP A 827 33.59 21.91 -25.98
CA ASP A 827 33.87 22.26 -24.58
C ASP A 827 32.59 22.46 -23.75
N ASN A 828 31.44 22.73 -24.40
CA ASN A 828 30.17 22.93 -23.72
C ASN A 828 29.44 21.59 -23.46
N LEU A 829 29.33 20.72 -24.48
CA LEU A 829 28.82 19.36 -24.30
C LEU A 829 29.67 18.57 -23.31
N ALA A 830 30.99 18.78 -23.29
CA ALA A 830 31.85 18.20 -22.27
C ALA A 830 31.39 18.58 -20.85
N LYS A 831 31.07 19.84 -20.58
CA LYS A 831 30.58 20.28 -19.25
C LYS A 831 29.21 19.67 -18.92
N ILE A 832 28.29 19.71 -19.88
CA ILE A 832 26.92 19.16 -19.75
C ILE A 832 26.98 17.66 -19.41
N LEU A 833 27.83 16.90 -20.09
CA LEU A 833 28.02 15.46 -19.86
C LEU A 833 28.95 15.13 -18.67
N GLY A 834 29.36 16.11 -17.86
CA GLY A 834 30.24 15.87 -16.71
C GLY A 834 31.67 15.42 -17.10
N LEU A 835 32.13 15.73 -18.31
CA LEU A 835 33.40 15.30 -18.89
C LEU A 835 34.51 16.36 -18.80
N LYS A 836 35.69 15.89 -18.43
CA LYS A 836 36.94 16.64 -18.37
C LYS A 836 37.82 16.27 -19.55
N ILE A 837 38.07 17.26 -20.39
CA ILE A 837 38.86 17.12 -21.61
C ILE A 837 40.27 17.67 -21.39
N VAL A 838 41.29 16.89 -21.75
CA VAL A 838 42.69 17.31 -21.71
C VAL A 838 43.34 17.06 -23.06
N GLN A 839 43.63 18.14 -23.79
CA GLN A 839 44.38 18.08 -25.04
C GLN A 839 45.90 18.25 -24.80
N LYS A 840 46.72 17.49 -25.53
CA LYS A 840 48.19 17.63 -25.55
C LYS A 840 48.69 17.68 -26.99
N GLY A 841 49.40 18.76 -27.34
CA GLY A 841 50.14 18.87 -28.60
C GLY A 841 51.62 18.56 -28.40
N PHE A 842 52.22 17.80 -29.31
CA PHE A 842 53.66 17.49 -29.27
C PHE A 842 54.43 18.39 -30.24
N ILE A 843 55.52 19.02 -29.77
CA ILE A 843 56.31 20.02 -30.52
C ILE A 843 56.85 19.42 -31.85
N LEU A 844 57.13 18.12 -31.84
CA LEU A 844 57.32 17.22 -32.97
C LEU A 844 56.67 15.88 -32.56
N GLY A 845 55.75 15.31 -33.33
CA GLY A 845 55.34 13.91 -33.13
C GLY A 845 53.85 13.56 -33.12
N GLY A 846 52.92 14.52 -33.00
CA GLY A 846 51.47 14.21 -32.99
C GLY A 846 50.61 15.09 -32.06
N SER A 847 49.39 14.63 -31.80
CA SER A 847 48.42 15.23 -30.86
C SER A 847 47.55 14.17 -30.16
N GLU A 848 47.13 14.46 -28.93
CA GLU A 848 46.31 13.58 -28.08
C GLU A 848 45.16 14.37 -27.44
N ILE A 849 43.99 13.74 -27.34
CA ILE A 849 42.86 14.17 -26.51
C ILE A 849 42.51 13.05 -25.53
N THR A 850 42.47 13.39 -24.24
CA THR A 850 42.08 12.49 -23.14
C THR A 850 40.72 12.93 -22.59
N ILE A 851 39.84 11.96 -22.35
CA ILE A 851 38.48 12.12 -21.84
C ILE A 851 38.38 11.30 -20.54
N THR A 852 37.91 11.95 -19.47
CA THR A 852 37.65 11.38 -18.13
C THR A 852 36.48 12.11 -17.51
N ALA A 853 35.78 11.55 -16.52
CA ALA A 853 34.77 12.30 -15.76
C ALA A 853 35.39 13.47 -14.96
N ILE A 854 34.63 14.53 -14.69
CA ILE A 854 35.05 15.73 -13.95
C ILE A 854 35.33 15.40 -12.47
N ASP A 855 34.52 14.53 -11.88
CA ASP A 855 34.62 14.03 -10.50
C ASP A 855 35.71 12.95 -10.33
N GLY A 856 36.13 12.32 -11.43
CA GLY A 856 37.07 11.20 -11.44
C GLY A 856 36.41 9.81 -11.34
N GLY A 857 35.09 9.74 -11.49
CA GLY A 857 34.31 8.50 -11.54
C GLY A 857 34.38 7.76 -12.88
N THR A 858 33.40 6.88 -13.10
CA THR A 858 33.17 6.14 -14.35
C THR A 858 32.24 6.92 -15.26
N MET A 859 32.34 6.69 -16.57
CA MET A 859 31.53 7.30 -17.62
C MET A 859 30.74 6.20 -18.32
N SER A 860 29.46 6.41 -18.59
CA SER A 860 28.68 5.45 -19.35
C SER A 860 29.07 5.42 -20.82
N ASN A 861 28.79 4.30 -21.47
CA ASN A 861 28.87 4.11 -22.93
C ASN A 861 28.13 5.23 -23.67
N GLN A 862 26.91 5.56 -23.22
CA GLN A 862 26.08 6.63 -23.80
C GLN A 862 26.79 7.98 -23.77
N VAL A 863 27.30 8.39 -22.59
CA VAL A 863 28.02 9.66 -22.39
C VAL A 863 29.27 9.75 -23.27
N ILE A 864 30.05 8.67 -23.33
CA ILE A 864 31.26 8.61 -24.15
C ILE A 864 30.92 8.67 -25.64
N MET A 865 29.97 7.86 -26.11
CA MET A 865 29.60 7.81 -27.53
C MET A 865 28.98 9.13 -28.00
N GLU A 866 28.19 9.81 -27.15
CA GLU A 866 27.66 11.13 -27.46
C GLU A 866 28.77 12.18 -27.56
N PHE A 867 29.74 12.21 -26.64
CA PHE A 867 30.82 13.18 -26.71
C PHE A 867 31.75 12.96 -27.91
N LEU A 868 32.08 11.69 -28.21
CA LEU A 868 32.94 11.30 -29.34
C LEU A 868 32.41 11.79 -30.69
N ALA A 869 31.09 11.99 -30.83
CA ALA A 869 30.45 12.62 -31.98
C ALA A 869 31.05 13.99 -32.38
N THR A 870 31.51 14.75 -31.38
CA THR A 870 32.03 16.12 -31.58
C THR A 870 33.52 16.16 -31.89
N VAL A 871 34.23 15.04 -31.71
CA VAL A 871 35.69 14.99 -31.76
C VAL A 871 36.18 14.81 -33.21
N SER A 872 36.88 15.81 -33.72
CA SER A 872 37.44 15.82 -35.09
C SER A 872 38.81 16.51 -35.15
N ASN A 873 39.55 16.29 -36.24
CA ASN A 873 40.78 17.03 -36.49
C ASN A 873 40.99 17.24 -38.00
N THR A 874 40.60 18.43 -38.47
CA THR A 874 40.64 18.82 -39.89
C THR A 874 42.05 18.99 -40.45
N SER A 875 43.07 19.16 -39.60
CA SER A 875 44.49 19.28 -40.02
C SER A 875 45.08 17.98 -40.56
N ILE A 876 44.34 16.87 -40.45
CA ILE A 876 44.72 15.54 -40.91
C ILE A 876 44.57 15.38 -42.45
N LEU A 877 43.84 16.29 -43.12
CA LEU A 877 43.62 16.26 -44.57
C LEU A 877 44.91 16.32 -45.39
N GLY A 878 45.25 15.22 -46.06
CA GLY A 878 46.33 15.15 -47.05
C GLY A 878 47.71 14.74 -46.52
N VAL A 879 47.82 14.34 -45.25
CA VAL A 879 49.09 13.91 -44.65
C VAL A 879 49.39 12.46 -45.02
N GLY A 880 50.44 12.25 -45.84
CA GLY A 880 50.49 11.07 -46.72
C GLY A 880 51.37 9.88 -46.33
N VAL A 881 52.16 9.90 -45.26
CA VAL A 881 53.02 8.75 -44.89
C VAL A 881 53.45 8.75 -43.42
N GLY A 882 53.44 7.58 -42.79
CA GLY A 882 53.99 7.35 -41.45
C GLY A 882 53.13 7.85 -40.29
N THR A 883 51.84 8.07 -40.52
CA THR A 883 50.88 8.54 -39.52
C THR A 883 50.11 7.37 -38.92
N THR A 884 49.89 7.38 -37.60
CA THR A 884 49.09 6.38 -36.89
C THR A 884 48.02 7.07 -36.06
N THR A 885 46.76 6.67 -36.25
CA THR A 885 45.63 7.07 -35.41
C THR A 885 45.27 5.91 -34.48
N SER A 886 44.98 6.20 -33.22
CA SER A 886 44.48 5.21 -32.26
C SER A 886 43.39 5.76 -31.35
N ILE A 887 42.45 4.90 -30.98
CA ILE A 887 41.51 5.09 -29.87
C ILE A 887 41.75 3.99 -28.83
N LYS A 888 41.81 4.38 -27.56
CA LYS A 888 42.07 3.52 -26.40
C LYS A 888 40.98 3.74 -25.35
N ALA A 889 40.56 2.68 -24.67
CA ALA A 889 39.62 2.73 -23.57
C ALA A 889 40.10 1.90 -22.37
N TRP A 890 39.74 2.37 -21.18
CA TRP A 890 39.94 1.71 -19.90
C TRP A 890 38.62 1.72 -19.12
N ASP A 891 38.25 0.59 -18.52
CA ASP A 891 37.05 0.40 -17.68
C ASP A 891 37.33 0.63 -16.18
N SER A 892 36.39 0.25 -15.31
CA SER A 892 36.54 0.37 -13.85
C SER A 892 37.61 -0.54 -13.24
N ARG A 893 37.91 -1.68 -13.88
CA ARG A 893 38.85 -2.73 -13.44
C ARG A 893 40.30 -2.38 -13.78
N ALA A 894 40.51 -1.53 -14.78
CA ALA A 894 41.83 -1.27 -15.34
C ALA A 894 42.71 -0.31 -14.53
N ASP A 895 44.02 -0.61 -14.46
CA ASP A 895 45.05 0.34 -14.02
C ASP A 895 45.31 1.37 -15.14
N LEU A 896 44.91 2.62 -14.92
CA LEU A 896 45.02 3.71 -15.90
C LEU A 896 46.47 4.12 -16.27
N SER A 897 47.47 3.53 -15.59
CA SER A 897 48.90 3.68 -15.90
C SER A 897 49.47 2.58 -16.81
N VAL A 898 48.69 1.53 -17.08
CA VAL A 898 49.11 0.35 -17.87
C VAL A 898 48.34 0.28 -19.19
N GLU A 899 49.05 -0.02 -20.28
CA GLU A 899 48.46 -0.39 -21.57
C GLU A 899 48.60 -1.90 -21.78
N ASN A 900 47.54 -2.56 -22.26
CA ASN A 900 47.40 -4.03 -22.39
C ASN A 900 47.14 -4.79 -21.07
N GLY A 901 46.46 -4.16 -20.09
CA GLY A 901 45.96 -4.83 -18.88
C GLY A 901 44.55 -5.43 -19.05
N VAL A 902 44.02 -6.02 -17.96
CA VAL A 902 42.58 -6.32 -17.84
C VAL A 902 41.81 -4.99 -17.90
N GLY A 903 40.68 -4.98 -18.60
CA GLY A 903 39.85 -3.79 -18.76
C GLY A 903 40.38 -2.72 -19.70
N TYR A 904 41.39 -3.06 -20.52
CA TYR A 904 41.96 -2.17 -21.54
C TYR A 904 41.73 -2.70 -22.95
N SER A 905 41.40 -1.80 -23.87
CA SER A 905 41.37 -2.10 -25.31
C SER A 905 41.87 -0.94 -26.17
N GLU A 906 42.34 -1.27 -27.38
CA GLU A 906 42.87 -0.31 -28.36
C GLU A 906 42.53 -0.71 -29.80
N ALA A 907 42.13 0.28 -30.60
CA ALA A 907 42.04 0.17 -32.06
C ALA A 907 43.02 1.14 -32.73
N LYS A 908 43.74 0.67 -33.77
CA LYS A 908 44.79 1.42 -34.49
C LYS A 908 44.56 1.40 -36.01
N VAL A 909 44.87 2.51 -36.67
CA VAL A 909 44.85 2.68 -38.14
C VAL A 909 46.13 3.36 -38.61
N THR A 910 46.73 2.86 -39.69
CA THR A 910 48.09 3.23 -40.16
C THR A 910 48.20 3.50 -41.67
N SER A 911 47.08 3.59 -42.39
CA SER A 911 47.02 3.57 -43.86
C SER A 911 46.41 4.84 -44.49
N LEU A 912 46.93 5.19 -45.66
CA LEU A 912 46.66 6.40 -46.45
C LEU A 912 45.18 6.68 -46.77
N VAL A 913 44.37 5.63 -46.95
CA VAL A 913 42.95 5.75 -47.31
C VAL A 913 42.10 6.06 -46.07
N ASP A 914 42.51 5.52 -44.93
CA ASP A 914 41.77 5.51 -43.67
C ASP A 914 41.97 6.81 -42.87
N ILE A 915 42.87 7.70 -43.31
CA ILE A 915 43.16 8.99 -42.66
C ILE A 915 42.06 10.04 -42.93
N LYS A 916 41.28 9.89 -44.02
CA LYS A 916 40.10 10.73 -44.29
C LYS A 916 39.02 10.64 -43.21
N LEU A 917 39.08 9.63 -42.35
CA LEU A 917 38.08 9.36 -41.32
C LEU A 917 37.85 10.50 -40.34
N LEU A 918 38.92 11.08 -39.82
CA LEU A 918 38.86 12.16 -38.82
C LEU A 918 38.63 13.55 -39.45
N SER A 919 38.38 13.58 -40.75
CA SER A 919 38.22 14.80 -41.56
C SER A 919 37.07 14.72 -42.59
N ALA A 920 36.20 13.71 -42.47
CA ALA A 920 34.85 13.85 -42.98
C ALA A 920 34.18 15.04 -42.27
N SER A 921 33.35 15.79 -43.00
CA SER A 921 32.49 16.78 -42.35
C SER A 921 31.59 16.04 -41.36
N ALA A 922 31.77 16.31 -40.07
CA ALA A 922 30.77 15.97 -39.06
C ALA A 922 29.41 16.58 -39.44
N ALA A 923 28.34 16.15 -38.77
CA ALA A 923 27.08 16.90 -38.78
C ALA A 923 27.41 18.37 -38.51
N THR A 924 26.77 19.29 -39.24
CA THR A 924 27.10 20.72 -39.11
C THR A 924 26.82 21.13 -37.68
N TYR A 925 27.91 21.36 -36.95
CA TYR A 925 27.97 21.43 -35.49
C TYR A 925 27.91 22.90 -35.09
N TYR A 926 26.90 23.27 -34.30
CA TYR A 926 26.66 24.62 -33.84
C TYR A 926 26.58 24.63 -32.31
N ASP A 927 27.28 25.57 -31.68
CA ASP A 927 27.56 25.62 -30.24
C ASP A 927 27.51 27.08 -29.81
N ASN A 928 26.85 27.36 -28.68
CA ASN A 928 26.71 28.70 -28.10
C ASN A 928 25.97 29.66 -29.05
N VAL A 929 24.75 29.27 -29.47
CA VAL A 929 23.95 29.96 -30.50
C VAL A 929 22.59 30.44 -29.98
N ASN A 930 22.47 31.75 -29.72
CA ASN A 930 21.21 32.32 -29.21
C ASN A 930 20.03 32.34 -30.20
N PHE A 931 20.31 32.24 -31.50
CA PHE A 931 19.29 32.08 -32.52
C PHE A 931 19.85 31.23 -33.65
N TYR A 932 19.22 30.10 -33.90
CA TYR A 932 19.63 29.18 -34.95
C TYR A 932 18.42 28.57 -35.65
N ASP A 933 18.43 28.58 -36.99
CA ASP A 933 17.29 28.16 -37.80
C ASP A 933 17.80 27.30 -38.97
N GLN A 934 17.44 26.02 -38.98
CA GLN A 934 17.77 25.06 -40.04
C GLN A 934 16.55 24.53 -40.80
N SER A 935 15.38 25.18 -40.66
CA SER A 935 14.07 24.75 -41.20
C SER A 935 13.95 24.65 -42.74
N GLN A 936 15.08 24.68 -43.46
CA GLN A 936 15.23 24.51 -44.91
C GLN A 936 16.39 23.55 -45.27
N ASN A 937 16.96 22.86 -44.29
CA ASN A 937 18.12 21.97 -44.44
C ASN A 937 17.69 20.49 -44.44
N ASN A 938 18.03 19.74 -45.48
CA ASN A 938 17.66 18.32 -45.63
C ASN A 938 18.73 17.37 -45.06
N ALA A 939 19.47 17.83 -44.08
CA ALA A 939 20.51 17.09 -43.38
C ALA A 939 20.34 17.28 -41.87
N SER A 940 20.55 16.20 -41.13
CA SER A 940 20.58 16.20 -39.69
C SER A 940 21.66 17.10 -39.12
N VAL A 941 21.32 17.83 -38.08
CA VAL A 941 22.12 18.80 -37.37
C VAL A 941 22.23 18.45 -35.89
N ARG A 942 23.29 18.97 -35.26
CA ARG A 942 23.47 18.91 -33.81
C ARG A 942 23.73 20.33 -33.33
N ILE A 943 22.80 20.83 -32.53
CA ILE A 943 22.79 22.23 -32.11
C ILE A 943 22.76 22.24 -30.58
N TYR A 944 23.72 22.97 -30.03
CA TYR A 944 23.89 23.19 -28.60
C TYR A 944 23.79 24.70 -28.37
N GLY A 945 22.82 25.12 -27.56
CA GLY A 945 22.67 26.51 -27.19
C GLY A 945 23.74 26.99 -26.21
N SER A 946 23.39 28.01 -25.45
CA SER A 946 24.27 28.87 -24.70
C SER A 946 24.03 28.74 -23.20
N THR A 947 24.14 29.85 -22.47
CA THR A 947 23.67 29.97 -21.08
C THR A 947 22.74 31.19 -20.91
N ASP A 948 22.21 31.68 -22.03
CA ASP A 948 21.17 32.70 -22.15
C ASP A 948 19.97 32.04 -22.85
N ASN A 949 18.81 32.70 -22.86
CA ASN A 949 17.62 32.23 -23.56
C ASN A 949 17.81 32.12 -25.08
N ASP A 950 17.56 30.94 -25.63
CA ASP A 950 17.85 30.60 -27.02
C ASP A 950 16.61 30.23 -27.85
N ILE A 951 16.72 30.33 -29.18
CA ILE A 951 15.72 29.83 -30.13
C ILE A 951 16.45 28.96 -31.16
N ILE A 952 16.17 27.66 -31.15
CA ILE A 952 16.85 26.65 -31.94
C ILE A 952 15.82 25.90 -32.80
N LYS A 953 16.03 25.85 -34.11
CA LYS A 953 15.24 25.01 -35.02
C LYS A 953 16.11 24.03 -35.79
N GLY A 954 15.69 22.78 -35.80
CA GLY A 954 16.20 21.70 -36.63
C GLY A 954 15.93 21.88 -38.12
N GLY A 955 16.26 20.85 -38.90
CA GLY A 955 16.03 20.70 -40.32
C GLY A 955 14.88 19.74 -40.65
N HIS A 956 15.01 19.01 -41.75
CA HIS A 956 14.02 18.05 -42.26
C HIS A 956 14.42 16.59 -42.01
N LYS A 957 15.26 16.36 -41.00
CA LYS A 957 15.67 15.03 -40.57
C LYS A 957 16.13 15.08 -39.13
N ASN A 958 15.73 14.09 -38.34
CA ASN A 958 16.51 13.43 -37.31
C ASN A 958 17.60 14.30 -36.66
N ASP A 959 17.25 15.12 -35.67
CA ASP A 959 18.13 16.12 -35.07
C ASP A 959 18.44 15.87 -33.59
N VAL A 960 19.45 16.59 -33.09
CA VAL A 960 19.73 16.71 -31.66
C VAL A 960 19.80 18.18 -31.30
N LEU A 961 18.79 18.66 -30.57
CA LEU A 961 18.64 20.04 -30.14
C LEU A 961 18.80 20.10 -28.63
N ARG A 962 19.77 20.87 -28.15
CA ARG A 962 19.97 21.15 -26.72
C ARG A 962 19.88 22.65 -26.47
N GLY A 963 19.05 23.08 -25.52
CA GLY A 963 18.96 24.48 -25.07
C GLY A 963 20.21 24.86 -24.28
N GLY A 964 20.24 24.53 -23.00
CA GLY A 964 21.41 24.76 -22.14
C GLY A 964 21.02 25.24 -20.75
N ASP A 965 21.50 26.41 -20.36
CA ASP A 965 20.95 27.17 -19.22
C ASP A 965 20.13 28.32 -19.82
N GLY A 966 18.83 28.45 -19.55
CA GLY A 966 18.03 29.47 -20.22
C GLY A 966 16.53 29.46 -19.89
N ILE A 967 15.75 30.00 -20.83
CA ILE A 967 14.34 29.64 -21.08
C ILE A 967 14.28 29.60 -22.60
N ASP A 968 14.33 28.39 -23.13
CA ASP A 968 14.72 28.09 -24.48
C ASP A 968 13.54 27.64 -25.33
N LYS A 969 13.70 27.71 -26.65
CA LYS A 969 12.66 27.28 -27.61
C LYS A 969 13.26 26.34 -28.64
N LEU A 970 12.96 25.06 -28.50
CA LEU A 970 13.44 24.00 -29.38
C LEU A 970 12.33 23.60 -30.35
N PHE A 971 12.64 23.56 -31.65
CA PHE A 971 11.72 23.16 -32.72
C PHE A 971 12.40 22.10 -33.61
N GLY A 972 11.98 20.83 -33.53
CA GLY A 972 12.53 19.74 -34.35
C GLY A 972 12.26 19.94 -35.86
N ASN A 973 10.97 20.08 -36.19
CA ASN A 973 10.33 20.25 -37.52
C ASN A 973 9.93 18.93 -38.21
N GLU A 974 10.80 18.27 -38.96
CA GLU A 974 10.49 16.97 -39.62
C GLU A 974 11.61 15.97 -39.35
N GLY A 975 11.25 14.75 -38.96
CA GLY A 975 12.18 13.73 -38.49
C GLY A 975 11.90 13.36 -37.03
N ASN A 976 12.59 12.32 -36.54
CA ASN A 976 12.49 11.94 -35.14
C ASN A 976 13.54 12.75 -34.35
N ASP A 977 13.16 13.71 -33.54
CA ASP A 977 14.10 14.68 -32.99
C ASP A 977 14.32 14.48 -31.49
N LEU A 978 15.58 14.60 -31.05
CA LEU A 978 15.93 14.58 -29.63
C LEU A 978 16.01 16.03 -29.13
N LEU A 979 15.09 16.38 -28.23
CA LEU A 979 14.98 17.68 -27.60
C LEU A 979 15.41 17.58 -26.12
N ASP A 980 16.29 18.47 -25.70
CA ASP A 980 16.85 18.48 -24.34
C ASP A 980 16.90 19.97 -23.94
N GLY A 981 15.84 20.46 -23.29
CA GLY A 981 15.73 21.88 -22.90
C GLY A 981 16.95 22.30 -22.10
N GLY A 982 17.26 21.52 -21.08
CA GLY A 982 18.38 21.75 -20.19
C GLY A 982 17.85 22.31 -18.87
N LYS A 983 18.30 23.49 -18.48
CA LYS A 983 17.94 24.15 -17.23
C LYS A 983 17.17 25.43 -17.50
N GLY A 984 15.86 25.36 -17.36
CA GLY A 984 14.94 26.47 -17.57
C GLY A 984 13.50 25.99 -17.46
N ASP A 985 12.55 26.89 -17.71
CA ASP A 985 11.16 26.49 -17.99
C ASP A 985 10.99 26.54 -19.52
N ASP A 986 11.40 25.49 -20.23
CA ASP A 986 11.64 25.53 -21.67
C ASP A 986 10.40 25.20 -22.51
N ILE A 987 10.43 25.55 -23.80
CA ILE A 987 9.34 25.31 -24.75
C ILE A 987 9.82 24.37 -25.85
N LEU A 988 9.22 23.18 -25.88
CA LEU A 988 9.54 22.09 -26.80
C LEU A 988 8.45 21.98 -27.88
N THR A 989 8.89 21.81 -29.12
CA THR A 989 8.05 21.54 -30.29
C THR A 989 8.77 20.45 -31.08
N GLY A 990 8.21 19.25 -31.13
CA GLY A 990 8.78 18.13 -31.87
C GLY A 990 8.62 18.39 -33.37
N GLY A 991 7.46 18.02 -33.90
CA GLY A 991 6.97 18.45 -35.20
C GLY A 991 6.26 17.33 -35.94
N SER A 992 7.01 16.56 -36.73
CA SER A 992 6.47 15.41 -37.48
C SER A 992 7.53 14.31 -37.55
N GLY A 993 7.26 13.25 -36.80
CA GLY A 993 8.16 12.14 -36.49
C GLY A 993 7.86 11.65 -35.07
N SER A 994 8.62 10.66 -34.61
CA SER A 994 8.55 10.17 -33.23
C SER A 994 9.63 10.86 -32.41
N ASP A 995 9.27 11.96 -31.77
CA ASP A 995 10.21 12.85 -31.09
C ASP A 995 10.47 12.41 -29.65
N THR A 996 11.54 12.91 -29.03
CA THR A 996 11.90 12.55 -27.64
C THR A 996 12.42 13.75 -26.87
N ALA A 997 11.68 14.18 -25.85
CA ALA A 997 12.19 15.08 -24.81
C ALA A 997 13.00 14.27 -23.79
N VAL A 998 14.20 14.73 -23.44
CA VAL A 998 15.10 14.04 -22.50
C VAL A 998 15.40 14.91 -21.29
N TYR A 999 15.16 14.34 -20.10
CA TYR A 999 15.34 14.97 -18.80
C TYR A 999 16.52 14.34 -18.04
N ARG A 1000 17.34 15.18 -17.38
CA ARG A 1000 18.61 14.74 -16.78
C ARG A 1000 18.88 15.33 -15.41
N LEU A 1001 19.67 14.65 -14.59
CA LEU A 1001 20.13 15.21 -13.32
C LEU A 1001 21.23 16.26 -13.52
N LEU A 1002 20.82 17.52 -13.76
CA LEU A 1002 21.69 18.69 -13.92
C LEU A 1002 22.10 19.30 -12.56
N VAL A 1003 21.18 19.30 -11.59
CA VAL A 1003 21.33 19.86 -10.24
C VAL A 1003 20.86 18.82 -9.22
N SER A 1004 21.80 18.23 -8.49
CA SER A 1004 21.55 17.04 -7.65
C SER A 1004 20.55 17.26 -6.51
N ASN A 1005 20.42 18.49 -6.01
CA ASN A 1005 19.54 18.85 -4.89
C ASN A 1005 18.24 19.55 -5.32
N ASP A 1006 17.91 19.50 -6.61
CA ASP A 1006 16.70 20.08 -7.18
C ASP A 1006 15.62 19.01 -7.43
N ALA A 1007 14.34 19.39 -7.30
CA ALA A 1007 13.22 18.46 -7.38
C ALA A 1007 12.92 17.98 -8.80
N THR A 1008 13.14 18.82 -9.83
CA THR A 1008 13.06 18.39 -11.24
C THR A 1008 14.44 17.98 -11.77
N GLY A 1009 15.42 17.81 -10.88
CA GLY A 1009 16.82 17.59 -11.23
C GLY A 1009 17.49 18.81 -11.87
N GLY A 1010 16.87 19.99 -11.78
CA GLY A 1010 17.35 21.23 -12.37
C GLY A 1010 16.84 21.53 -13.78
N ASN A 1011 15.88 20.77 -14.31
CA ASN A 1011 15.29 21.01 -15.64
C ASN A 1011 14.06 21.94 -15.63
N GLY A 1012 13.78 22.62 -14.52
CA GLY A 1012 12.59 23.48 -14.33
C GLY A 1012 11.27 22.76 -14.64
N THR A 1013 10.28 23.51 -15.15
CA THR A 1013 8.97 23.00 -15.58
C THR A 1013 8.72 23.34 -17.05
N ASP A 1014 8.92 22.35 -17.92
CA ASP A 1014 8.85 22.51 -19.37
C ASP A 1014 7.43 22.52 -19.93
N THR A 1015 7.29 23.01 -21.17
CA THR A 1015 6.06 22.96 -21.96
C THR A 1015 6.28 22.32 -23.33
N TRP A 1016 5.65 21.17 -23.61
CA TRP A 1016 5.60 20.56 -24.95
C TRP A 1016 4.33 21.00 -25.69
N THR A 1017 4.50 21.58 -26.86
CA THR A 1017 3.43 22.27 -27.59
C THR A 1017 2.61 21.40 -28.54
N ASP A 1018 3.16 20.28 -29.00
CA ASP A 1018 2.59 19.41 -30.04
C ASP A 1018 2.64 17.91 -29.72
N PHE A 1019 2.94 17.53 -28.47
CA PHE A 1019 3.13 16.13 -28.04
C PHE A 1019 2.06 15.18 -28.58
N HIS A 1020 2.49 14.27 -29.45
CA HIS A 1020 1.65 13.31 -30.14
C HIS A 1020 1.47 12.05 -29.29
N MET A 1021 0.29 11.91 -28.68
CA MET A 1021 -0.07 10.74 -27.90
C MET A 1021 -0.42 9.57 -28.81
N GLY A 1022 0.31 8.45 -28.66
CA GLY A 1022 0.10 7.23 -29.42
C GLY A 1022 0.96 6.09 -28.89
N ASN A 1023 0.59 4.85 -29.20
CA ASN A 1023 1.41 3.70 -28.80
C ASN A 1023 2.69 3.65 -29.67
N VAL A 1024 3.84 3.84 -29.04
CA VAL A 1024 5.18 3.96 -29.66
C VAL A 1024 5.53 2.82 -30.62
N LYS A 1025 4.94 1.63 -30.44
CA LYS A 1025 5.21 0.47 -31.31
C LYS A 1025 4.31 0.41 -32.55
N THR A 1026 3.20 1.14 -32.57
CA THR A 1026 2.22 1.13 -33.68
C THR A 1026 2.00 2.47 -34.37
N ASP A 1027 2.37 3.57 -33.70
CA ASP A 1027 2.25 4.94 -34.20
C ASP A 1027 3.65 5.51 -34.41
N THR A 1028 3.98 5.84 -35.67
CA THR A 1028 5.32 6.32 -36.06
C THR A 1028 5.55 7.78 -35.70
N GLU A 1029 4.49 8.50 -35.31
CA GLU A 1029 4.57 9.87 -34.83
C GLU A 1029 4.46 9.94 -33.29
N ALA A 1030 4.40 8.80 -32.58
CA ALA A 1030 4.24 8.80 -31.12
C ALA A 1030 5.50 9.29 -30.40
N ASP A 1031 5.31 10.37 -29.65
CA ASP A 1031 6.37 11.04 -28.90
C ASP A 1031 6.73 10.34 -27.60
N LYS A 1032 7.94 10.61 -27.11
CA LYS A 1032 8.53 9.97 -25.93
C LYS A 1032 9.12 10.98 -24.95
N ILE A 1033 9.03 10.63 -23.67
CA ILE A 1033 9.53 11.41 -22.54
C ILE A 1033 10.54 10.52 -21.81
N ASP A 1034 11.83 10.83 -21.93
CA ASP A 1034 12.91 10.05 -21.31
C ASP A 1034 13.35 10.68 -19.99
N ILE A 1035 13.03 10.00 -18.88
CA ILE A 1035 13.35 10.41 -17.51
C ILE A 1035 14.32 9.46 -16.82
N ARG A 1036 14.90 8.48 -17.53
CA ARG A 1036 15.90 7.54 -16.98
C ARG A 1036 17.08 8.25 -16.32
N GLY A 1037 17.38 9.48 -16.76
CA GLY A 1037 18.42 10.34 -16.19
C GLY A 1037 18.01 11.11 -14.92
N LEU A 1038 16.78 10.97 -14.42
CA LEU A 1038 16.26 11.68 -13.25
C LEU A 1038 15.92 10.80 -12.04
N LEU A 1039 15.58 9.54 -12.25
CA LEU A 1039 15.13 8.63 -11.19
C LEU A 1039 16.30 8.03 -10.40
N ASP A 1040 16.00 7.48 -9.21
CA ASP A 1040 16.94 6.61 -8.50
C ASP A 1040 16.96 5.18 -9.08
N SER A 1041 17.87 4.34 -8.57
CA SER A 1041 18.09 2.97 -9.06
C SER A 1041 16.97 1.98 -8.73
N ASP A 1042 15.99 2.37 -7.91
CA ASP A 1042 14.94 1.48 -7.41
C ASP A 1042 13.64 1.64 -8.21
N ALA A 1043 13.56 2.63 -9.10
CA ALA A 1043 12.47 2.82 -10.04
C ALA A 1043 12.35 1.67 -11.06
N ASN A 1044 11.13 1.20 -11.27
CA ASN A 1044 10.77 0.13 -12.22
C ASN A 1044 9.26 0.16 -12.52
N ILE A 1045 8.81 -0.66 -13.48
CA ILE A 1045 7.39 -0.68 -13.92
C ILE A 1045 6.40 -1.06 -12.79
N GLY A 1046 6.86 -1.74 -11.73
CA GLY A 1046 6.04 -2.10 -10.58
C GLY A 1046 5.84 -0.97 -9.55
N ASN A 1047 6.64 0.11 -9.59
CA ASN A 1047 6.55 1.22 -8.64
C ASN A 1047 6.58 2.62 -9.29
N ILE A 1048 6.67 2.76 -10.62
CA ILE A 1048 6.79 4.06 -11.31
C ILE A 1048 5.71 5.10 -10.96
N GLN A 1049 4.48 4.67 -10.61
CA GLN A 1049 3.41 5.57 -10.11
C GLN A 1049 3.72 6.25 -8.76
N GLN A 1050 4.76 5.81 -8.05
CA GLN A 1050 5.27 6.47 -6.85
C GLN A 1050 6.10 7.71 -7.23
N TYR A 1051 6.83 7.62 -8.35
CA TYR A 1051 7.73 8.66 -8.87
C TYR A 1051 7.03 9.64 -9.82
N LEU A 1052 5.95 9.24 -10.49
CA LEU A 1052 5.21 10.11 -11.42
C LEU A 1052 3.73 10.23 -11.05
N SER A 1053 3.20 11.43 -11.23
CA SER A 1053 1.76 11.70 -11.24
C SER A 1053 1.40 12.60 -12.43
N LEU A 1054 0.16 12.49 -12.91
CA LEU A 1054 -0.35 13.30 -14.02
C LEU A 1054 -1.70 13.90 -13.62
N THR A 1055 -1.87 15.20 -13.84
CA THR A 1055 -3.15 15.91 -13.69
C THR A 1055 -3.58 16.48 -15.03
N TYR A 1056 -4.82 16.21 -15.47
CA TYR A 1056 -5.37 16.74 -16.72
C TYR A 1056 -6.38 17.86 -16.47
N ASP A 1057 -6.12 19.04 -17.03
CA ASP A 1057 -7.03 20.20 -17.03
C ASP A 1057 -7.82 20.23 -18.35
N ALA A 1058 -9.04 19.71 -18.30
CA ALA A 1058 -9.96 19.66 -19.43
C ALA A 1058 -10.47 21.04 -19.92
N ILE A 1059 -10.25 22.13 -19.17
CA ILE A 1059 -10.61 23.49 -19.59
C ILE A 1059 -9.49 24.11 -20.43
N LYS A 1060 -8.23 23.80 -20.09
CA LYS A 1060 -7.06 24.30 -20.81
C LYS A 1060 -6.55 23.37 -21.92
N HIS A 1061 -6.97 22.10 -21.91
CA HIS A 1061 -6.39 21.04 -22.75
C HIS A 1061 -4.90 20.80 -22.42
N GLU A 1062 -4.58 20.78 -21.12
CA GLU A 1062 -3.24 20.62 -20.58
C GLU A 1062 -3.15 19.35 -19.72
N ALA A 1063 -2.13 18.52 -19.93
CA ALA A 1063 -1.76 17.44 -19.02
C ALA A 1063 -0.42 17.80 -18.34
N VAL A 1064 -0.43 17.93 -17.02
CA VAL A 1064 0.73 18.28 -16.19
C VAL A 1064 1.29 17.01 -15.58
N ILE A 1065 2.52 16.65 -15.97
CA ILE A 1065 3.30 15.56 -15.39
C ILE A 1065 4.16 16.14 -14.27
N SER A 1066 4.02 15.57 -13.07
CA SER A 1066 4.82 15.92 -11.90
C SER A 1066 5.68 14.73 -11.46
N ILE A 1067 6.93 15.02 -11.09
CA ILE A 1067 7.94 14.05 -10.67
C ILE A 1067 8.26 14.15 -9.18
N ASP A 1068 8.46 12.99 -8.56
CA ASP A 1068 9.14 12.80 -7.28
C ASP A 1068 10.29 11.82 -7.51
N ARG A 1069 11.53 12.30 -7.46
CA ARG A 1069 12.70 11.53 -7.93
C ARG A 1069 13.10 10.37 -7.00
N ASP A 1070 12.57 10.32 -5.77
CA ASP A 1070 12.81 9.25 -4.80
C ASP A 1070 11.57 8.36 -4.54
N GLY A 1071 10.44 8.66 -5.18
CA GLY A 1071 9.15 7.95 -5.04
C GLY A 1071 8.54 7.94 -3.62
N SER A 1072 9.21 8.52 -2.64
CA SER A 1072 8.89 8.44 -1.21
C SER A 1072 8.39 9.77 -0.63
N LYS A 1073 8.49 10.85 -1.41
CA LYS A 1073 8.13 12.24 -1.09
C LYS A 1073 8.92 12.86 0.07
N ASN A 1074 10.06 12.26 0.43
CA ASN A 1074 10.83 12.60 1.63
C ASN A 1074 12.01 13.54 1.37
N VAL A 1075 12.84 13.26 0.35
CA VAL A 1075 13.99 14.12 0.00
C VAL A 1075 13.59 15.09 -1.11
N TYR A 1076 12.84 14.59 -2.09
CA TYR A 1076 12.16 15.40 -3.08
C TYR A 1076 10.65 15.41 -2.83
N HIS A 1077 9.97 16.42 -3.36
CA HIS A 1077 8.51 16.51 -3.32
C HIS A 1077 8.00 16.51 -4.75
N SER A 1078 6.82 15.91 -4.97
CA SER A 1078 6.13 15.90 -6.26
C SER A 1078 6.03 17.31 -6.84
N THR A 1079 6.80 17.58 -7.91
CA THR A 1079 6.97 18.91 -8.52
C THR A 1079 6.68 18.81 -10.02
N GLU A 1080 6.01 19.82 -10.59
CA GLU A 1080 5.67 19.86 -12.03
C GLU A 1080 6.95 19.82 -12.87
N LEU A 1081 7.06 18.84 -13.77
CA LEU A 1081 8.22 18.62 -14.66
C LEU A 1081 7.90 19.05 -16.10
N LEU A 1082 6.71 18.68 -16.59
CA LEU A 1082 6.35 18.85 -17.99
C LEU A 1082 4.84 19.07 -18.17
N ILE A 1083 4.49 20.12 -18.93
CA ILE A 1083 3.14 20.46 -19.34
C ILE A 1083 2.95 20.08 -20.82
N LEU A 1084 2.11 19.08 -21.08
CA LEU A 1084 1.68 18.71 -22.44
C LEU A 1084 0.46 19.54 -22.80
N THR A 1085 0.57 20.42 -23.78
CA THR A 1085 -0.55 21.28 -24.22
C THR A 1085 -1.30 20.68 -25.42
N ASN A 1086 -2.41 21.30 -25.82
CA ASN A 1086 -3.26 20.91 -26.96
C ASN A 1086 -3.85 19.48 -26.86
N GLN A 1087 -3.93 18.92 -25.66
CA GLN A 1087 -4.44 17.58 -25.41
C GLN A 1087 -5.98 17.59 -25.45
N ASN A 1088 -6.54 17.26 -26.62
CA ASN A 1088 -7.98 17.30 -26.88
C ASN A 1088 -8.79 16.15 -26.22
N GLN A 1089 -8.13 15.24 -25.52
CA GLN A 1089 -8.72 14.08 -24.83
C GLN A 1089 -8.12 13.95 -23.44
N SER A 1090 -8.82 13.25 -22.54
CA SER A 1090 -8.30 12.98 -21.20
C SER A 1090 -7.06 12.09 -21.28
N VAL A 1091 -5.96 12.56 -20.71
CA VAL A 1091 -4.69 11.82 -20.63
C VAL A 1091 -4.55 11.21 -19.23
N SER A 1092 -3.95 10.03 -19.12
CA SER A 1092 -3.56 9.43 -17.83
C SER A 1092 -2.11 8.95 -17.82
N ILE A 1093 -1.48 8.89 -16.64
CA ILE A 1093 -0.11 8.37 -16.52
C ILE A 1093 -0.03 6.89 -16.93
N ASP A 1094 -1.07 6.11 -16.61
CA ASP A 1094 -1.17 4.71 -17.02
C ASP A 1094 -1.23 4.56 -18.54
N GLU A 1095 -1.98 5.42 -19.24
CA GLU A 1095 -2.06 5.42 -20.70
C GLU A 1095 -0.70 5.72 -21.34
N LEU A 1096 0.04 6.71 -20.84
CA LEU A 1096 1.40 7.01 -21.33
C LEU A 1096 2.38 5.85 -21.08
N ILE A 1097 2.27 5.15 -19.94
CA ILE A 1097 3.08 3.96 -19.64
C ILE A 1097 2.68 2.77 -20.55
N HIS A 1098 1.38 2.50 -20.73
CA HIS A 1098 0.89 1.43 -21.61
C HIS A 1098 1.24 1.70 -23.09
N ASN A 1099 1.26 2.96 -23.50
CA ASN A 1099 1.69 3.41 -24.82
C ASN A 1099 3.22 3.43 -25.00
N GLN A 1100 3.99 3.16 -23.93
CA GLN A 1100 5.46 3.20 -23.90
C GLN A 1100 6.05 4.59 -24.20
N GLN A 1101 5.28 5.65 -23.92
CA GLN A 1101 5.67 7.05 -24.13
C GLN A 1101 6.50 7.63 -22.97
N ILE A 1102 6.57 6.97 -21.82
CA ILE A 1102 7.55 7.30 -20.76
C ILE A 1102 8.66 6.26 -20.80
N LEU A 1103 9.92 6.70 -20.91
CA LEU A 1103 11.11 5.86 -20.75
C LEU A 1103 11.70 6.13 -19.36
N PHE A 1104 11.80 5.07 -18.54
CA PHE A 1104 12.18 5.14 -17.13
C PHE A 1104 12.88 3.84 -16.70
#